data_AF-A0A1Z4JH37-F1
#
_entry.id   AF-A0A1Z4JH37-F1
#
_cell.length_a   1.000
_cell.length_b   1.000
_cell.length_c   1.000
_cell.angle_alpha   90.00
_cell.angle_beta   90.00
_cell.angle_gamma   90.00
#
_symmetry.space_group_name_H-M   'P 1'
#
loop_
_entity.id
_entity.type
_entity.pdbx_description
1 polymer ?
#
loop_
_entity_poly.entity_id
_entity_poly.type
_entity_poly.pdbx_seq_one_letter_code
_entity_poly.pdbx_strand_id
1 'polypeptide(L)'
;MEDIEIDIIDDFEMFQTIRNTWESIYNADHQARFFSSWIWLSGVLKRYDQFHESWFILAAKSRSRGSEYVAFFPLYLTALENPDGSFHSELVMAGVADADHVGFICLPEYEIAVSSAFAAFLQQEEWWTFELDNIATIEGRISLILKEFLTEGFELKERCYVSDLDHIDNNIVPYIDLPGTWEQYLQTVVSSNTRHKIRRFFRKIEDSSEFHLTYANADNFEDHLEVLLELWRSNWESRKGADQCQKILDKIGHTLRHCFEHQALSLSALWQGEKPLGAIANLLDWSHKTVLFLIGGRDDTVKDLAPGIILHADAIRDAIQKGFQVYDFLLGNEAYKFSFGAKERRIKIVAIERKHLLNPIQPLNIRLIPKALQIAASYQQTNQLSQAEQAYRQILRVQPQYPEALYNLGVVMHHQGDYPTAEECFRSLLQLQPNDVRAWFSLGNLYQIQEQLLEAEKVYRQALMLQPQSSNVAFALYHNLGYALQQQNKWDDAIACYQTARELKPDSIEAEVIWANALYAQGTLPPEQQEHYAVINATLGNKRQQAGDLKVAIAYYQQAITMNPELAEAYYTLGRALQKQERWEDAISAYQRAQELQPEVREIAVCLANAFYAQGTLPLDQQVHYATVNSELGDECQQMGDDNGAIECYQQAIAMNPALVEAYLALGLVLQKQKRWEAAIAAYQKVQTLQPDNLQAELGIAAVLHAQNKLSIEDQARYAALSYELGNAQRQAGDLKSAIESYRQAITLRPDLVEVRNHLRLALQDQGNVKIKVSCAKQ
;
A
#
# COMPACT_ATOMS: atom_id res chain seq x y z
N MET A 1 30.87 -7.24 45.46
CA MET A 1 29.90 -7.19 44.36
C MET A 1 30.49 -8.03 43.26
N GLU A 2 29.69 -8.94 42.72
CA GLU A 2 30.10 -9.78 41.59
C GLU A 2 30.33 -8.90 40.36
N ASP A 3 31.42 -9.14 39.63
CA ASP A 3 31.82 -8.32 38.47
C ASP A 3 31.21 -8.94 37.20
N ILE A 4 30.13 -8.33 36.71
CA ILE A 4 29.37 -8.76 35.54
C ILE A 4 29.78 -7.92 34.33
N GLU A 5 30.17 -8.59 33.25
CA GLU A 5 30.49 -7.97 31.96
C GLU A 5 29.36 -8.27 30.97
N ILE A 6 28.96 -7.29 30.16
CA ILE A 6 27.87 -7.43 29.19
C ILE A 6 28.45 -7.43 27.78
N ASP A 7 28.27 -8.54 27.07
CA ASP A 7 28.45 -8.64 25.62
C ASP A 7 27.12 -8.34 24.91
N ILE A 8 27.19 -7.86 23.67
CA ILE A 8 26.05 -7.72 22.78
C ILE A 8 26.14 -8.79 21.71
N ILE A 9 25.07 -9.56 21.55
CA ILE A 9 24.91 -10.52 20.45
C ILE A 9 23.75 -10.03 19.58
N ASP A 10 24.07 -9.56 18.38
CA ASP A 10 23.14 -8.96 17.42
C ASP A 10 23.26 -9.61 16.02
N ASP A 11 23.84 -10.81 15.97
CA ASP A 11 24.04 -11.63 14.79
C ASP A 11 23.53 -13.06 15.04
N PHE A 12 22.78 -13.60 14.08
CA PHE A 12 22.14 -14.90 14.25
C PHE A 12 23.14 -16.07 14.25
N GLU A 13 24.22 -15.99 13.49
CA GLU A 13 25.27 -17.02 13.50
C GLU A 13 25.94 -17.08 14.88
N MET A 14 26.25 -15.92 15.47
CA MET A 14 26.75 -15.84 16.84
C MET A 14 25.75 -16.40 17.85
N PHE A 15 24.45 -16.09 17.73
CA PHE A 15 23.41 -16.66 18.57
C PHE A 15 23.33 -18.20 18.46
N GLN A 16 23.57 -18.78 17.29
CA GLN A 16 23.61 -20.22 17.12
C GLN A 16 24.78 -20.86 17.88
N THR A 17 25.94 -20.21 17.93
CA THR A 17 27.13 -20.77 18.60
C THR A 17 26.96 -20.93 20.12
N ILE A 18 26.11 -20.11 20.74
CA ILE A 18 25.87 -20.14 22.19
C ILE A 18 24.72 -21.05 22.63
N ARG A 19 24.14 -21.83 21.71
CA ARG A 19 22.98 -22.70 21.98
C ARG A 19 23.15 -23.58 23.22
N ASN A 20 24.26 -24.30 23.32
CA ASN A 20 24.49 -25.22 24.43
C ASN A 20 24.52 -24.50 25.78
N THR A 21 25.13 -23.30 25.81
CA THR A 21 25.18 -22.46 27.00
C THR A 21 23.80 -21.89 27.33
N TRP A 22 23.05 -21.45 26.32
CA TRP A 22 21.66 -21.01 26.48
C TRP A 22 20.79 -22.08 27.11
N GLU A 23 20.77 -23.28 26.53
CA GLU A 23 19.99 -24.41 27.02
C GLU A 23 20.40 -24.82 28.43
N SER A 24 21.69 -24.78 28.76
CA SER A 24 22.17 -25.05 30.12
C SER A 24 21.64 -24.04 31.14
N ILE A 25 21.65 -22.75 30.83
CA ILE A 25 21.14 -21.70 31.72
C ILE A 25 19.61 -21.81 31.82
N TYR A 26 18.93 -21.98 30.69
CA TYR A 26 17.49 -22.18 30.60
C TYR A 26 17.02 -23.33 31.52
N ASN A 27 17.70 -24.47 31.48
CA ASN A 27 17.34 -25.63 32.29
C ASN A 27 17.61 -25.44 33.79
N ALA A 28 18.58 -24.59 34.15
CA ALA A 28 18.91 -24.29 35.54
C ALA A 28 18.01 -23.19 36.14
N ASP A 29 17.31 -22.45 35.28
CA ASP A 29 16.53 -21.29 35.66
C ASP A 29 15.07 -21.65 35.93
N HIS A 30 14.71 -21.73 37.22
CA HIS A 30 13.34 -22.02 37.66
C HIS A 30 12.28 -20.99 37.24
N GLN A 31 12.67 -19.77 36.83
CA GLN A 31 11.75 -18.74 36.33
C GLN A 31 11.62 -18.79 34.80
N ALA A 32 12.49 -19.51 34.10
CA ALA A 32 12.45 -19.58 32.64
C ALA A 32 11.17 -20.28 32.14
N ARG A 33 10.67 -19.80 31.00
CA ARG A 33 9.46 -20.28 30.33
C ARG A 33 9.73 -20.47 28.84
N PHE A 34 8.91 -21.27 28.17
CA PHE A 34 9.13 -21.71 26.78
C PHE A 34 9.50 -20.58 25.80
N PHE A 35 8.89 -19.41 25.92
CA PHE A 35 9.16 -18.27 25.02
C PHE A 35 10.53 -17.60 25.23
N SER A 36 11.27 -17.97 26.27
CA SER A 36 12.69 -17.63 26.48
C SER A 36 13.64 -18.77 26.10
N SER A 37 13.11 -19.91 25.63
CA SER A 37 13.92 -21.03 25.16
C SER A 37 14.65 -20.69 23.87
N TRP A 38 15.79 -21.36 23.65
CA TRP A 38 16.53 -21.24 22.40
C TRP A 38 15.67 -21.65 21.20
N ILE A 39 14.81 -22.67 21.35
CA ILE A 39 13.93 -23.16 20.29
C ILE A 39 12.98 -22.06 19.82
N TRP A 40 12.29 -21.38 20.74
CA TRP A 40 11.40 -20.29 20.37
C TRP A 40 12.16 -19.11 19.76
N LEU A 41 13.20 -18.65 20.45
CA LEU A 41 13.94 -17.46 20.03
C LEU A 41 14.67 -17.66 18.71
N SER A 42 15.24 -18.84 18.43
CA SER A 42 15.89 -19.10 17.14
C SER A 42 14.92 -18.97 15.95
N GLY A 43 13.67 -19.40 16.09
CA GLY A 43 12.65 -19.19 15.06
C GLY A 43 12.27 -17.72 14.88
N VAL A 44 12.15 -16.98 15.99
CA VAL A 44 11.80 -15.55 15.98
C VAL A 44 12.94 -14.69 15.42
N LEU A 45 14.15 -14.87 15.91
CA LEU A 45 15.31 -14.04 15.54
C LEU A 45 15.74 -14.29 14.10
N LYS A 46 15.67 -15.54 13.61
CA LYS A 46 15.91 -15.85 12.18
C LYS A 46 14.98 -15.06 11.27
N ARG A 47 13.72 -14.90 11.67
CA ARG A 47 12.73 -14.11 10.93
C ARG A 47 13.05 -12.62 11.03
N TYR A 48 13.46 -12.12 12.20
CA TYR A 48 13.90 -10.73 12.33
C TYR A 48 15.09 -10.43 11.40
N ASP A 49 16.07 -11.32 11.29
CA ASP A 49 17.17 -11.19 10.33
C ASP A 49 16.69 -11.14 8.87
N GLN A 50 15.75 -12.02 8.49
CA GLN A 50 15.17 -12.04 7.14
C GLN A 50 14.48 -10.72 6.77
N PHE A 51 13.89 -10.03 7.75
CA PHE A 51 13.22 -8.75 7.57
C PHE A 51 14.06 -7.54 8.00
N HIS A 52 15.34 -7.75 8.31
CA HIS A 52 16.27 -6.73 8.78
C HIS A 52 15.75 -5.92 9.99
N GLU A 53 15.03 -6.58 10.89
CA GLU A 53 14.55 -5.96 12.11
C GLU A 53 15.67 -5.89 13.17
N SER A 54 15.65 -4.87 14.01
CA SER A 54 16.74 -4.58 14.96
C SER A 54 16.55 -5.33 16.28
N TRP A 55 17.14 -6.51 16.42
CA TRP A 55 17.20 -7.25 17.67
C TRP A 55 18.62 -7.35 18.21
N PHE A 56 18.75 -7.59 19.50
CA PHE A 56 20.04 -7.86 20.15
C PHE A 56 19.81 -8.60 21.47
N ILE A 57 20.83 -9.28 21.97
CA ILE A 57 20.81 -9.99 23.24
C ILE A 57 21.90 -9.40 24.12
N LEU A 58 21.53 -8.99 25.34
CA LEU A 58 22.52 -8.71 26.38
C LEU A 58 22.99 -10.04 26.98
N ALA A 59 24.26 -10.37 26.81
CA ALA A 59 24.84 -11.61 27.26
C ALA A 59 25.80 -11.33 28.43
N ALA A 60 25.36 -11.68 29.64
CA ALA A 60 26.13 -11.40 30.86
C ALA A 60 27.17 -12.49 31.12
N LYS A 61 28.42 -12.09 31.35
CA LYS A 61 29.54 -12.94 31.76
C LYS A 61 29.93 -12.68 33.20
N SER A 62 30.29 -13.74 33.91
CA SER A 62 30.84 -13.65 35.26
C SER A 62 32.37 -13.76 35.25
N ARG A 63 33.07 -12.71 35.69
CA ARG A 63 34.54 -12.75 35.85
C ARG A 63 34.99 -13.66 36.99
N SER A 64 34.15 -13.86 38.02
CA SER A 64 34.42 -14.84 39.08
C SER A 64 34.36 -16.28 38.56
N ARG A 65 33.72 -16.50 37.41
CA ARG A 65 33.60 -17.79 36.71
C ARG A 65 34.39 -17.83 35.40
N GLY A 66 35.57 -17.20 35.36
CA GLY A 66 36.43 -17.26 34.17
C GLY A 66 35.81 -16.65 32.90
N SER A 67 34.89 -15.69 33.07
CA SER A 67 34.15 -15.02 31.99
C SER A 67 33.19 -15.92 31.20
N GLU A 68 32.64 -16.96 31.82
CA GLU A 68 31.53 -17.75 31.24
C GLU A 68 30.21 -16.96 31.28
N TYR A 69 29.34 -17.20 30.28
CA TYR A 69 28.00 -16.62 30.26
C TYR A 69 27.14 -17.20 31.40
N VAL A 70 26.40 -16.32 32.08
CA VAL A 70 25.54 -16.64 33.21
C VAL A 70 24.09 -16.17 33.03
N ALA A 71 23.83 -15.28 32.07
CA ALA A 71 22.49 -14.83 31.72
C ALA A 71 22.39 -14.27 30.30
N PHE A 72 21.19 -14.27 29.75
CA PHE A 72 20.88 -13.70 28.44
C PHE A 72 19.54 -12.96 28.44
N PHE A 73 19.53 -11.73 27.96
CA PHE A 73 18.34 -10.88 27.81
C PHE A 73 18.06 -10.54 26.34
N PRO A 74 17.18 -11.29 25.66
CA PRO A 74 16.71 -10.98 24.31
C PRO A 74 15.89 -9.70 24.26
N LEU A 75 16.27 -8.79 23.39
CA LEU A 75 15.64 -7.49 23.21
C LEU A 75 15.40 -7.20 21.72
N TYR A 76 14.38 -6.40 21.47
CA TYR A 76 13.97 -5.96 20.16
C TYR A 76 13.73 -4.46 20.19
N LEU A 77 14.19 -3.77 19.16
CA LEU A 77 14.11 -2.34 19.03
C LEU A 77 13.34 -1.99 17.76
N THR A 78 12.38 -1.08 17.87
CA THR A 78 11.58 -0.64 16.73
C THR A 78 11.44 0.88 16.69
N ALA A 79 11.28 1.40 15.48
CA ALA A 79 10.94 2.80 15.25
C ALA A 79 9.42 2.92 15.13
N LEU A 80 8.79 3.70 16.00
CA LEU A 80 7.38 4.08 15.88
C LEU A 80 7.28 5.45 15.21
N GLU A 81 6.38 5.54 14.22
CA GLU A 81 6.12 6.76 13.46
C GLU A 81 5.24 7.73 14.25
N ASN A 82 5.64 9.00 14.27
CA ASN A 82 4.81 10.09 14.75
C ASN A 82 4.05 10.74 13.57
N PRO A 83 2.91 11.42 13.83
CA PRO A 83 2.13 12.06 12.77
C PRO A 83 2.89 13.10 11.94
N ASP A 84 3.96 13.69 12.47
CA ASP A 84 4.80 14.68 11.78
C ASP A 84 5.88 14.04 10.90
N GLY A 85 5.97 12.71 10.86
CA GLY A 85 7.00 11.96 10.14
C GLY A 85 8.30 11.75 10.91
N SER A 86 8.39 12.24 12.16
CA SER A 86 9.48 11.84 13.06
C SER A 86 9.26 10.45 13.64
N PHE A 87 10.27 9.91 14.28
CA PHE A 87 10.27 8.59 14.91
C PHE A 87 10.57 8.67 16.39
N HIS A 88 10.15 7.66 17.14
CA HIS A 88 10.72 7.35 18.44
C HIS A 88 11.06 5.88 18.56
N SER A 89 12.10 5.59 19.34
CA SER A 89 12.56 4.23 19.54
C SER A 89 11.79 3.59 20.69
N GLU A 90 11.18 2.45 20.43
CA GLU A 90 10.56 1.60 21.44
C GLU A 90 11.43 0.35 21.61
N LEU A 91 11.85 0.10 22.85
CA LEU A 91 12.52 -1.12 23.24
C LEU A 91 11.46 -2.08 23.79
N VAL A 92 11.52 -3.34 23.40
CA VAL A 92 10.67 -4.41 23.93
C VAL A 92 11.51 -5.67 24.12
N MET A 93 10.96 -6.65 24.82
CA MET A 93 11.60 -7.97 24.92
C MET A 93 11.43 -8.75 23.61
N ALA A 94 12.48 -9.40 23.11
CA ALA A 94 12.33 -10.20 21.89
C ALA A 94 11.49 -11.45 22.15
N GLY A 95 10.63 -11.82 21.19
CA GLY A 95 9.79 -13.02 21.27
C GLY A 95 8.36 -12.81 21.79
N VAL A 96 7.94 -11.58 22.09
CA VAL A 96 6.66 -11.23 22.76
C VAL A 96 5.41 -11.63 21.98
N ALA A 97 5.47 -11.67 20.65
CA ALA A 97 4.29 -11.36 19.84
C ALA A 97 3.10 -12.34 19.96
N ASP A 98 3.17 -13.43 20.74
CA ASP A 98 2.08 -14.32 21.17
C ASP A 98 2.41 -15.09 22.49
N ALA A 99 3.28 -14.54 23.34
CA ALA A 99 3.91 -15.25 24.48
C ALA A 99 3.27 -14.93 25.84
N ASP A 100 3.16 -15.90 26.76
CA ASP A 100 2.66 -15.68 28.13
C ASP A 100 3.71 -15.17 29.12
N HIS A 101 4.98 -15.42 28.84
CA HIS A 101 6.11 -14.91 29.60
C HIS A 101 7.37 -14.82 28.74
N VAL A 102 7.87 -13.60 28.57
CA VAL A 102 9.17 -13.29 27.97
C VAL A 102 10.02 -12.53 28.99
N GLY A 103 11.33 -12.54 28.80
CA GLY A 103 12.27 -12.02 29.78
C GLY A 103 13.68 -12.47 29.49
N PHE A 104 14.52 -12.43 30.53
CA PHE A 104 15.88 -12.94 30.46
C PHE A 104 16.01 -14.23 31.26
N ILE A 105 16.89 -15.12 30.79
CA ILE A 105 17.29 -16.32 31.51
C ILE A 105 18.57 -16.06 32.29
N CYS A 106 18.69 -16.65 33.47
CA CYS A 106 19.80 -16.38 34.39
C CYS A 106 19.98 -17.54 35.35
N LEU A 107 21.24 -17.86 35.63
CA LEU A 107 21.59 -18.74 36.73
C LEU A 107 21.13 -18.11 38.06
N PRO A 108 20.40 -18.85 38.94
CA PRO A 108 19.77 -18.28 40.13
C PRO A 108 20.71 -17.51 41.05
N GLU A 109 21.96 -17.96 41.18
CA GLU A 109 22.95 -17.33 42.06
C GLU A 109 23.45 -15.96 41.57
N TYR A 110 23.26 -15.64 40.28
CA TYR A 110 23.70 -14.37 39.67
C TYR A 110 22.56 -13.34 39.50
N GLU A 111 21.33 -13.69 39.86
CA GLU A 111 20.10 -12.92 39.55
C GLU A 111 20.20 -11.44 39.94
N ILE A 112 20.72 -11.13 41.13
CA ILE A 112 20.85 -9.74 41.62
C ILE A 112 21.89 -8.95 40.82
N ALA A 113 23.08 -9.53 40.62
CA ALA A 113 24.18 -8.86 39.95
C ALA A 113 23.87 -8.63 38.46
N VAL A 114 23.27 -9.62 37.80
CA VAL A 114 22.85 -9.55 36.40
C VAL A 114 21.73 -8.53 36.20
N SER A 115 20.69 -8.54 37.05
CA SER A 115 19.60 -7.56 36.93
C SER A 115 20.12 -6.13 37.03
N SER A 116 21.04 -5.86 37.96
CA SER A 116 21.66 -4.54 38.10
C SER A 116 22.50 -4.16 36.87
N ALA A 117 23.32 -5.09 36.35
CA ALA A 117 24.15 -4.87 35.17
C ALA A 117 23.31 -4.62 33.89
N PHE A 118 22.26 -5.42 33.66
CA PHE A 118 21.34 -5.20 32.55
C PHE A 118 20.60 -3.87 32.67
N ALA A 119 20.08 -3.53 33.85
CA ALA A 119 19.41 -2.25 34.05
C ALA A 119 20.36 -1.06 33.81
N ALA A 120 21.59 -1.12 34.31
CA ALA A 120 22.61 -0.09 34.11
C ALA A 120 22.96 0.10 32.63
N PHE A 121 23.04 -0.99 31.87
CA PHE A 121 23.21 -0.94 30.41
C PHE A 121 22.00 -0.28 29.74
N LEU A 122 20.79 -0.76 30.05
CA LEU A 122 19.55 -0.29 29.44
C LEU A 122 19.26 1.20 29.71
N GLN A 123 19.64 1.72 30.88
CA GLN A 123 19.50 3.15 31.19
C GLN A 123 20.33 4.07 30.27
N GLN A 124 21.40 3.55 29.66
CA GLN A 124 22.29 4.30 28.76
C GLN A 124 21.86 4.24 27.30
N GLU A 125 21.01 3.28 26.92
CA GLU A 125 20.54 3.13 25.54
C GLU A 125 19.52 4.21 25.15
N GLU A 126 19.55 4.59 23.86
CA GLU A 126 18.64 5.60 23.30
C GLU A 126 17.29 4.97 22.96
N TRP A 127 16.35 5.00 23.89
CA TRP A 127 14.95 4.62 23.70
C TRP A 127 14.02 5.59 24.41
N TRP A 128 12.81 5.73 23.88
CA TRP A 128 11.75 6.57 24.43
C TRP A 128 10.93 5.81 25.49
N THR A 129 10.49 4.61 25.11
CA THR A 129 9.77 3.69 25.98
C THR A 129 10.45 2.32 25.95
N PHE A 130 10.49 1.66 27.11
CA PHE A 130 10.83 0.25 27.23
C PHE A 130 9.62 -0.53 27.76
N GLU A 131 9.00 -1.33 26.89
CA GLU A 131 7.86 -2.18 27.23
C GLU A 131 8.34 -3.54 27.76
N LEU A 132 7.93 -3.83 28.99
CA LEU A 132 8.10 -5.13 29.62
C LEU A 132 6.73 -5.82 29.67
N ASP A 133 6.41 -6.54 28.59
CA ASP A 133 5.16 -7.28 28.44
C ASP A 133 5.19 -8.64 29.17
N ASN A 134 4.02 -9.11 29.58
CA ASN A 134 3.80 -10.50 30.01
C ASN A 134 4.68 -10.95 31.20
N ILE A 135 4.82 -10.08 32.20
CA ILE A 135 5.58 -10.37 33.42
C ILE A 135 4.72 -11.25 34.34
N ALA A 136 5.10 -12.51 34.53
CA ALA A 136 4.32 -13.51 35.26
C ALA A 136 4.22 -13.30 36.79
N THR A 137 4.85 -12.26 37.37
CA THR A 137 4.73 -11.78 38.77
C THR A 137 5.71 -10.63 39.04
N ILE A 138 5.36 -9.62 39.87
CA ILE A 138 6.27 -8.53 40.31
C ILE A 138 7.27 -8.98 41.38
N GLU A 139 7.24 -10.23 41.84
CA GLU A 139 8.16 -10.68 42.90
C GLU A 139 9.46 -11.30 42.36
N GLY A 140 9.57 -11.52 41.04
CA GLY A 140 10.73 -12.14 40.40
C GLY A 140 11.81 -11.15 39.92
N ARG A 141 12.75 -11.64 39.09
CA ARG A 141 13.91 -10.88 38.57
C ARG A 141 13.60 -9.57 37.87
N ILE A 142 12.46 -9.48 37.19
CA ILE A 142 12.02 -8.26 36.50
C ILE A 142 11.80 -7.13 37.52
N SER A 143 11.40 -7.45 38.75
CA SER A 143 11.28 -6.48 39.83
C SER A 143 12.61 -5.83 40.22
N LEU A 144 13.70 -6.59 40.10
CA LEU A 144 15.04 -6.07 40.35
C LEU A 144 15.41 -5.05 39.26
N ILE A 145 15.11 -5.34 38.00
CA ILE A 145 15.28 -4.38 36.90
C ILE A 145 14.41 -3.13 37.13
N LEU A 146 13.11 -3.31 37.39
CA LEU A 146 12.17 -2.20 37.59
C LEU A 146 12.58 -1.26 38.73
N LYS A 147 13.16 -1.79 39.81
CA LYS A 147 13.66 -0.98 40.94
C LYS A 147 14.78 -0.03 40.53
N GLU A 148 15.66 -0.44 39.62
CA GLU A 148 16.74 0.39 39.11
C GLU A 148 16.23 1.58 38.28
N PHE A 149 15.00 1.50 37.75
CA PHE A 149 14.33 2.57 37.01
C PHE A 149 13.43 3.47 37.88
N LEU A 150 13.42 3.31 39.21
CA LEU A 150 12.74 4.23 40.12
C LEU A 150 13.55 5.51 40.40
N THR A 151 14.68 5.69 39.72
CA THR A 151 15.55 6.87 39.80
C THR A 151 14.93 8.08 39.09
N GLU A 152 15.54 9.25 39.31
CA GLU A 152 15.18 10.47 38.57
C GLU A 152 15.34 10.27 37.06
N GLY A 153 14.36 10.70 36.25
CA GLY A 153 14.36 10.56 34.79
C GLY A 153 13.47 9.49 34.18
N PHE A 154 12.86 8.61 34.99
CA PHE A 154 11.99 7.55 34.48
C PHE A 154 10.61 7.51 35.15
N GLU A 155 9.61 7.02 34.40
CA GLU A 155 8.25 6.72 34.86
C GLU A 155 7.93 5.27 34.59
N LEU A 156 7.39 4.57 35.59
CA LEU A 156 6.82 3.25 35.38
C LEU A 156 5.31 3.42 35.25
N LYS A 157 4.75 2.92 34.15
CA LYS A 157 3.31 2.87 33.91
C LYS A 157 2.87 1.44 33.73
N GLU A 158 1.97 0.99 34.59
CA GLU A 158 1.32 -0.31 34.42
C GLU A 158 0.22 -0.19 33.36
N ARG A 159 0.22 -1.12 32.40
CA ARG A 159 -0.80 -1.21 31.35
C ARG A 159 -1.68 -2.43 31.58
N CYS A 160 -2.95 -2.29 31.23
CA CYS A 160 -3.92 -3.38 31.23
C CYS A 160 -4.50 -3.51 29.82
N TYR A 161 -4.60 -4.74 29.32
CA TYR A 161 -5.21 -5.01 28.03
C TYR A 161 -6.48 -5.85 28.25
N VAL A 162 -7.61 -5.16 28.27
CA VAL A 162 -8.93 -5.79 28.21
C VAL A 162 -9.53 -5.44 26.86
N SER A 163 -9.90 -6.46 26.09
CA SER A 163 -10.49 -6.27 24.77
C SER A 163 -11.90 -5.69 24.90
N ASP A 164 -12.14 -4.54 24.27
CA ASP A 164 -13.46 -3.88 24.28
C ASP A 164 -14.55 -4.70 23.57
N LEU A 165 -14.16 -5.62 22.68
CA LEU A 165 -15.07 -6.36 21.82
C LEU A 165 -15.70 -7.59 22.50
N ASP A 166 -14.89 -8.35 23.25
CA ASP A 166 -15.27 -9.63 23.85
C ASP A 166 -15.02 -9.68 25.36
N HIS A 167 -14.57 -8.56 25.95
CA HIS A 167 -14.27 -8.42 27.37
C HIS A 167 -13.27 -9.47 27.89
N ILE A 168 -12.41 -9.99 27.01
CA ILE A 168 -11.32 -10.89 27.37
C ILE A 168 -10.22 -10.06 28.05
N ASP A 169 -9.85 -10.48 29.27
CA ASP A 169 -8.73 -9.92 30.02
C ASP A 169 -7.46 -10.72 29.68
N ASN A 170 -6.58 -10.12 28.87
CA ASN A 170 -5.32 -10.76 28.45
C ASN A 170 -4.23 -10.68 29.52
N ASN A 171 -4.49 -10.01 30.66
CA ASN A 171 -3.61 -10.09 31.82
C ASN A 171 -3.82 -11.37 32.63
N ILE A 172 -4.81 -12.21 32.29
CA ILE A 172 -5.07 -13.50 32.93
C ILE A 172 -4.53 -14.63 32.06
N VAL A 173 -3.82 -15.56 32.70
CA VAL A 173 -3.26 -16.77 32.07
C VAL A 173 -3.84 -18.01 32.76
N PRO A 174 -4.81 -18.71 32.16
CA PRO A 174 -5.36 -19.93 32.73
C PRO A 174 -4.42 -21.13 32.56
N TYR A 175 -4.26 -21.93 33.61
CA TYR A 175 -3.40 -23.12 33.57
C TYR A 175 -3.91 -24.24 34.48
N ILE A 176 -3.46 -25.47 34.25
CA ILE A 176 -3.83 -26.66 35.01
C ILE A 176 -2.56 -27.29 35.59
N ASP A 177 -2.57 -27.57 36.90
CA ASP A 177 -1.62 -28.50 37.50
C ASP A 177 -2.05 -29.94 37.16
N LEU A 178 -1.22 -30.64 36.39
CA LEU A 178 -1.53 -31.99 35.91
C LEU A 178 -1.20 -33.03 37.00
N PRO A 179 -2.16 -33.85 37.42
CA PRO A 179 -1.89 -34.97 38.32
C PRO A 179 -1.19 -36.12 37.59
N GLY A 180 -0.66 -37.09 38.34
CA GLY A 180 0.12 -38.19 37.75
C GLY A 180 -0.68 -39.20 36.91
N THR A 181 -2.01 -39.14 36.89
CA THR A 181 -2.84 -40.03 36.05
C THR A 181 -4.07 -39.32 35.48
N TRP A 182 -4.50 -39.77 34.30
CA TRP A 182 -5.70 -39.27 33.63
C TRP A 182 -6.98 -39.41 34.48
N GLU A 183 -7.13 -40.54 35.18
CA GLU A 183 -8.32 -40.73 36.03
C GLU A 183 -8.31 -39.84 37.27
N GLN A 184 -7.14 -39.55 37.82
CA GLN A 184 -7.03 -38.56 38.89
C GLN A 184 -7.43 -37.17 38.39
N TYR A 185 -7.00 -36.76 37.19
CA TYR A 185 -7.43 -35.50 36.58
C TYR A 185 -8.96 -35.43 36.44
N LEU A 186 -9.58 -36.46 35.85
CA LEU A 186 -11.03 -36.51 35.68
C LEU A 186 -11.81 -36.45 37.00
N GLN A 187 -11.25 -37.03 38.07
CA GLN A 187 -11.93 -37.11 39.37
C GLN A 187 -11.74 -35.87 40.25
N THR A 188 -10.59 -35.21 40.16
CA THR A 188 -10.16 -34.20 41.14
C THR A 188 -10.06 -32.78 40.58
N VAL A 189 -9.84 -32.62 39.27
CA VAL A 189 -9.59 -31.30 38.65
C VAL A 189 -10.85 -30.77 37.96
N VAL A 190 -11.52 -31.60 37.14
CA VAL A 190 -12.70 -31.17 36.39
C VAL A 190 -14.02 -31.39 37.14
N SER A 191 -15.02 -30.56 36.86
CA SER A 191 -16.37 -30.73 37.42
C SER A 191 -17.01 -32.06 37.02
N SER A 192 -17.99 -32.52 37.81
CA SER A 192 -18.79 -33.71 37.47
C SER A 192 -19.41 -33.60 36.07
N ASN A 193 -19.98 -32.45 35.70
CA ASN A 193 -20.56 -32.24 34.37
C ASN A 193 -19.52 -32.33 33.26
N THR A 194 -18.38 -31.65 33.40
CA THR A 194 -17.32 -31.71 32.38
C THR A 194 -16.78 -33.12 32.22
N ARG A 195 -16.52 -33.83 33.32
CA ARG A 195 -16.08 -35.24 33.29
C ARG A 195 -17.05 -36.14 32.52
N HIS A 196 -18.36 -36.04 32.80
CA HIS A 196 -19.36 -36.81 32.06
C HIS A 196 -19.36 -36.46 30.56
N LYS A 197 -19.21 -35.18 30.23
CA LYS A 197 -19.15 -34.68 28.85
C LYS A 197 -17.92 -35.22 28.10
N ILE A 198 -16.73 -35.15 28.69
CA ILE A 198 -15.48 -35.69 28.14
C ILE A 198 -15.63 -37.21 27.91
N ARG A 199 -16.03 -37.98 28.94
CA ARG A 199 -16.21 -39.44 28.81
C ARG A 199 -17.25 -39.84 27.77
N ARG A 200 -18.32 -39.04 27.60
CA ARG A 200 -19.32 -39.29 26.56
C ARG A 200 -18.74 -39.07 25.17
N PHE A 201 -17.99 -37.99 24.95
CA PHE A 201 -17.40 -37.72 23.65
C PHE A 201 -16.28 -38.68 23.31
N PHE A 202 -15.44 -39.06 24.28
CA PHE A 202 -14.39 -40.06 24.06
C PHE A 202 -14.97 -41.41 23.66
N ARG A 203 -16.01 -41.90 24.35
CA ARG A 203 -16.75 -43.09 23.89
C ARG A 203 -17.28 -42.94 22.46
N LYS A 204 -17.86 -41.79 22.12
CA LYS A 204 -18.40 -41.55 20.77
C LYS A 204 -17.33 -41.64 19.67
N ILE A 205 -16.11 -41.18 19.94
CA ILE A 205 -15.02 -41.19 18.94
C ILE A 205 -14.17 -42.46 18.99
N GLU A 206 -14.08 -43.15 20.14
CA GLU A 206 -13.31 -44.39 20.29
C GLU A 206 -14.12 -45.63 19.89
N ASP A 207 -15.44 -45.63 20.08
CA ASP A 207 -16.33 -46.75 19.75
C ASP A 207 -16.86 -46.70 18.30
N SER A 208 -16.56 -45.64 17.53
CA SER A 208 -17.04 -45.44 16.16
C SER A 208 -15.87 -45.40 15.17
N SER A 209 -16.00 -46.09 14.03
CA SER A 209 -15.05 -45.96 12.92
C SER A 209 -15.22 -44.65 12.12
N GLU A 210 -16.24 -43.86 12.44
CA GLU A 210 -16.55 -42.60 11.75
C GLU A 210 -15.59 -41.47 12.13
N PHE A 211 -15.11 -41.45 13.37
CA PHE A 211 -14.25 -40.40 13.89
C PHE A 211 -12.85 -40.95 14.16
N HIS A 212 -11.84 -40.11 13.97
CA HIS A 212 -10.49 -40.46 14.37
C HIS A 212 -9.67 -39.22 14.75
N LEU A 213 -8.74 -39.43 15.68
CA LEU A 213 -7.74 -38.46 16.09
C LEU A 213 -6.41 -38.82 15.43
N THR A 214 -5.73 -37.81 14.93
CA THR A 214 -4.41 -37.94 14.28
C THR A 214 -3.46 -36.94 14.88
N TYR A 215 -2.17 -37.28 14.82
CA TYR A 215 -1.08 -36.44 15.27
C TYR A 215 -0.10 -36.26 14.13
N ALA A 216 0.38 -35.02 14.00
CA ALA A 216 1.39 -34.67 13.02
C ALA A 216 2.68 -35.44 13.29
N ASN A 217 3.28 -35.95 12.22
CA ASN A 217 4.59 -36.58 12.14
C ASN A 217 5.28 -36.13 10.84
N ALA A 218 6.49 -36.59 10.60
CA ALA A 218 7.30 -36.12 9.47
C ALA A 218 6.62 -36.31 8.09
N ASP A 219 5.72 -37.30 7.95
CA ASP A 219 5.08 -37.63 6.68
C ASP A 219 3.81 -36.82 6.41
N ASN A 220 3.16 -36.28 7.45
CA ASN A 220 1.83 -35.64 7.34
C ASN A 220 1.74 -34.26 8.01
N PHE A 221 2.87 -33.68 8.42
CA PHE A 221 2.91 -32.43 9.16
C PHE A 221 2.32 -31.25 8.39
N GLU A 222 2.69 -31.07 7.13
CA GLU A 222 2.20 -29.94 6.32
C GLU A 222 0.68 -30.02 6.11
N ASP A 223 0.12 -31.22 5.90
CA ASP A 223 -1.32 -31.42 5.78
C ASP A 223 -2.05 -31.02 7.09
N HIS A 224 -1.50 -31.42 8.25
CA HIS A 224 -2.08 -31.03 9.54
C HIS A 224 -1.98 -29.52 9.79
N LEU A 225 -0.88 -28.91 9.37
CA LEU A 225 -0.66 -27.48 9.50
C LEU A 225 -1.66 -26.72 8.62
N GLU A 226 -1.85 -27.13 7.37
CA GLU A 226 -2.84 -26.55 6.46
C GLU A 226 -4.25 -26.61 7.06
N VAL A 227 -4.66 -27.79 7.56
CA VAL A 227 -5.95 -27.97 8.25
C VAL A 227 -6.13 -27.00 9.40
N LEU A 228 -5.13 -26.85 10.26
CA LEU A 228 -5.18 -25.92 11.38
C LEU A 228 -5.36 -24.46 10.91
N LEU A 229 -4.55 -24.05 9.92
CA LEU A 229 -4.55 -22.68 9.41
C LEU A 229 -5.85 -22.33 8.68
N GLU A 230 -6.41 -23.27 7.91
CA GLU A 230 -7.71 -23.10 7.23
C GLU A 230 -8.87 -23.00 8.21
N LEU A 231 -8.94 -23.91 9.18
CA LEU A 231 -9.97 -23.87 10.21
C LEU A 231 -9.89 -22.56 10.99
N TRP A 232 -8.68 -22.15 11.41
CA TRP A 232 -8.49 -20.88 12.09
C TRP A 232 -8.92 -19.69 11.21
N ARG A 233 -8.53 -19.67 9.93
CA ARG A 233 -8.97 -18.64 8.98
C ARG A 233 -10.50 -18.54 8.94
N SER A 234 -11.19 -19.68 8.82
CA SER A 234 -12.65 -19.73 8.81
C SER A 234 -13.28 -19.19 10.10
N ASN A 235 -12.64 -19.34 11.26
CA ASN A 235 -13.15 -18.81 12.53
C ASN A 235 -12.95 -17.28 12.67
N TRP A 236 -12.00 -16.67 11.96
CA TRP A 236 -11.52 -15.30 12.27
C TRP A 236 -11.51 -14.30 11.11
N GLU A 237 -11.56 -14.74 9.85
CA GLU A 237 -11.43 -13.86 8.67
C GLU A 237 -12.50 -12.77 8.61
N SER A 238 -13.75 -13.11 8.92
CA SER A 238 -14.87 -12.15 8.93
C SER A 238 -14.67 -11.01 9.93
N ARG A 239 -13.89 -11.24 11.00
CA ARG A 239 -13.60 -10.25 12.06
C ARG A 239 -12.32 -9.46 11.79
N LYS A 240 -11.28 -10.11 11.27
CA LYS A 240 -9.93 -9.52 11.14
C LYS A 240 -9.61 -9.02 9.73
N GLY A 241 -10.36 -9.44 8.72
CA GLY A 241 -10.08 -9.16 7.31
C GLY A 241 -9.03 -10.11 6.72
N ALA A 242 -9.14 -10.37 5.41
CA ALA A 242 -8.31 -11.35 4.70
C ALA A 242 -6.80 -11.05 4.81
N ASP A 243 -6.39 -9.80 4.56
CA ASP A 243 -4.98 -9.42 4.55
C ASP A 243 -4.31 -9.58 5.93
N GLN A 244 -5.00 -9.17 6.99
CA GLN A 244 -4.47 -9.30 8.36
C GLN A 244 -4.43 -10.77 8.79
N CYS A 245 -5.45 -11.56 8.44
CA CYS A 245 -5.44 -12.99 8.67
C CYS A 245 -4.26 -13.66 7.96
N GLN A 246 -4.02 -13.33 6.70
CA GLN A 246 -2.90 -13.92 5.96
C GLN A 246 -1.55 -13.63 6.61
N LYS A 247 -1.30 -12.37 7.02
CA LYS A 247 -0.07 -12.00 7.75
C LYS A 247 0.14 -12.80 9.04
N ILE A 248 -0.94 -13.01 9.81
CA ILE A 248 -0.89 -13.81 11.05
C ILE A 248 -0.58 -15.28 10.74
N LEU A 249 -1.27 -15.85 9.76
CA LEU A 249 -1.11 -17.26 9.38
C LEU A 249 0.28 -17.54 8.83
N ASP A 250 0.85 -16.64 8.02
CA ASP A 250 2.22 -16.76 7.52
C ASP A 250 3.21 -16.78 8.69
N LYS A 251 3.09 -15.84 9.63
CA LYS A 251 3.93 -15.80 10.84
C LYS A 251 3.82 -17.09 11.65
N ILE A 252 2.61 -17.53 11.96
CA ILE A 252 2.36 -18.72 12.80
C ILE A 252 2.85 -19.99 12.10
N GLY A 253 2.61 -20.12 10.79
CA GLY A 253 3.05 -21.29 10.02
C GLY A 253 4.57 -21.49 10.04
N HIS A 254 5.35 -20.41 9.93
CA HIS A 254 6.81 -20.48 10.06
C HIS A 254 7.23 -20.91 11.48
N THR A 255 6.62 -20.32 12.52
CA THR A 255 6.91 -20.68 13.91
C THR A 255 6.59 -22.14 14.22
N LEU A 256 5.44 -22.65 13.74
CA LEU A 256 5.03 -24.02 13.97
C LEU A 256 5.97 -25.03 13.27
N ARG A 257 6.39 -24.76 12.03
CA ARG A 257 7.41 -25.56 11.33
C ARG A 257 8.70 -25.65 12.14
N HIS A 258 9.20 -24.52 12.59
CA HIS A 258 10.43 -24.45 13.39
C HIS A 258 10.30 -25.24 14.70
N CYS A 259 9.21 -25.08 15.44
CA CYS A 259 8.97 -25.85 16.66
C CYS A 259 8.83 -27.36 16.38
N PHE A 260 8.24 -27.75 15.24
CA PHE A 260 8.10 -29.14 14.84
C PHE A 260 9.46 -29.79 14.53
N GLU A 261 10.32 -29.11 13.75
CA GLU A 261 11.70 -29.54 13.46
C GLU A 261 12.51 -29.79 14.74
N HIS A 262 12.23 -29.03 15.79
CA HIS A 262 12.86 -29.14 17.10
C HIS A 262 12.13 -30.05 18.11
N GLN A 263 11.13 -30.82 17.67
CA GLN A 263 10.34 -31.73 18.53
C GLN A 263 9.68 -31.02 19.74
N ALA A 264 9.38 -29.74 19.55
CA ALA A 264 8.77 -28.85 20.54
C ALA A 264 7.32 -28.50 20.20
N LEU A 265 6.69 -29.26 19.28
CA LEU A 265 5.31 -29.08 18.86
C LEU A 265 4.55 -30.41 18.91
N SER A 266 3.35 -30.38 19.47
CA SER A 266 2.31 -31.39 19.29
C SER A 266 1.14 -30.77 18.54
N LEU A 267 0.92 -31.22 17.31
CA LEU A 267 -0.18 -30.80 16.45
C LEU A 267 -1.13 -31.99 16.24
N SER A 268 -2.39 -31.84 16.64
CA SER A 268 -3.40 -32.88 16.51
C SER A 268 -4.66 -32.38 15.81
N ALA A 269 -5.30 -33.27 15.07
CA ALA A 269 -6.53 -33.00 14.33
C ALA A 269 -7.58 -34.10 14.57
N LEU A 270 -8.84 -33.66 14.68
CA LEU A 270 -10.02 -34.50 14.82
C LEU A 270 -10.78 -34.54 13.50
N TRP A 271 -11.13 -35.73 13.05
CA TRP A 271 -11.75 -35.97 11.74
C TRP A 271 -13.07 -36.71 11.85
N GLN A 272 -13.93 -36.54 10.84
CA GLN A 272 -15.11 -37.34 10.56
C GLN A 272 -15.03 -37.85 9.12
N GLY A 273 -14.65 -39.12 8.95
CA GLY A 273 -14.10 -39.58 7.66
C GLY A 273 -12.94 -38.67 7.25
N GLU A 274 -12.94 -38.18 6.01
CA GLU A 274 -11.90 -37.27 5.49
C GLU A 274 -12.11 -35.79 5.87
N LYS A 275 -13.20 -35.45 6.57
CA LYS A 275 -13.51 -34.05 6.90
C LYS A 275 -12.86 -33.64 8.23
N PRO A 276 -12.00 -32.60 8.27
CA PRO A 276 -11.45 -32.10 9.52
C PRO A 276 -12.53 -31.32 10.29
N LEU A 277 -12.66 -31.61 11.58
CA LEU A 277 -13.61 -30.94 12.48
C LEU A 277 -12.93 -29.94 13.42
N GLY A 278 -11.63 -30.10 13.67
CA GLY A 278 -10.86 -29.26 14.57
C GLY A 278 -9.40 -29.65 14.59
N ALA A 279 -8.52 -28.70 14.84
CA ALA A 279 -7.10 -28.93 15.08
C ALA A 279 -6.57 -27.98 16.14
N ILE A 280 -5.59 -28.44 16.92
CA ILE A 280 -4.87 -27.61 17.90
C ILE A 280 -3.36 -27.83 17.83
N ALA A 281 -2.60 -26.77 18.01
CA ALA A 281 -1.16 -26.77 18.15
C ALA A 281 -0.77 -26.46 19.61
N ASN A 282 -0.02 -27.37 20.23
CA ASN A 282 0.53 -27.18 21.57
C ASN A 282 2.07 -27.19 21.53
N LEU A 283 2.70 -26.20 22.14
CA LEU A 283 4.14 -26.15 22.34
C LEU A 283 4.53 -27.06 23.51
N LEU A 284 5.69 -27.71 23.42
CA LEU A 284 6.18 -28.67 24.40
C LEU A 284 7.46 -28.16 25.07
N ASP A 285 7.38 -27.78 26.33
CA ASP A 285 8.55 -27.50 27.16
C ASP A 285 8.96 -28.74 27.95
N TRP A 286 9.89 -29.51 27.37
CA TRP A 286 10.40 -30.74 27.98
C TRP A 286 11.23 -30.49 29.26
N SER A 287 11.84 -29.31 29.39
CA SER A 287 12.70 -28.96 30.52
C SER A 287 11.87 -28.58 31.74
N HIS A 288 10.89 -27.70 31.55
CA HIS A 288 9.98 -27.24 32.62
C HIS A 288 8.68 -28.05 32.70
N LYS A 289 8.60 -29.17 31.97
CA LYS A 289 7.45 -30.09 31.98
C LYS A 289 6.12 -29.38 31.79
N THR A 290 6.06 -28.43 30.85
CA THR A 290 4.85 -27.66 30.53
C THR A 290 4.41 -27.87 29.09
N VAL A 291 3.12 -28.07 28.87
CA VAL A 291 2.48 -28.04 27.54
C VAL A 291 1.74 -26.71 27.41
N LEU A 292 1.94 -25.97 26.32
CA LEU A 292 1.33 -24.65 26.11
C LEU A 292 0.42 -24.67 24.88
N PHE A 293 -0.86 -24.38 25.06
CA PHE A 293 -1.81 -24.27 23.96
C PHE A 293 -1.62 -22.94 23.22
N LEU A 294 -1.05 -23.00 22.02
CA LEU A 294 -0.73 -21.80 21.23
C LEU A 294 -1.92 -21.34 20.38
N ILE A 295 -2.49 -22.25 19.59
CA ILE A 295 -3.53 -21.90 18.61
C ILE A 295 -4.41 -23.12 18.30
N GLY A 296 -5.67 -22.87 17.98
CA GLY A 296 -6.62 -23.88 17.53
C GLY A 296 -7.68 -23.33 16.58
N GLY A 297 -8.17 -24.18 15.69
CA GLY A 297 -9.27 -23.90 14.77
C GLY A 297 -10.31 -25.02 14.80
N ARG A 298 -11.56 -24.72 14.48
CA ARG A 298 -12.65 -25.71 14.45
C ARG A 298 -13.74 -25.38 13.44
N ASP A 299 -14.42 -26.42 12.99
CA ASP A 299 -15.64 -26.26 12.20
C ASP A 299 -16.82 -25.89 13.13
N ASP A 300 -17.17 -24.61 13.17
CA ASP A 300 -18.29 -24.08 13.98
C ASP A 300 -19.68 -24.56 13.50
N THR A 301 -19.77 -25.24 12.35
CA THR A 301 -21.04 -25.82 11.87
C THR A 301 -21.41 -27.12 12.59
N VAL A 302 -20.45 -27.75 13.27
CA VAL A 302 -20.63 -29.04 13.96
C VAL A 302 -21.29 -28.83 15.33
N LYS A 303 -22.55 -29.26 15.49
CA LYS A 303 -23.32 -29.07 16.74
C LYS A 303 -23.39 -30.29 17.66
N ASP A 304 -23.35 -31.50 17.10
CA ASP A 304 -23.54 -32.76 17.85
C ASP A 304 -22.25 -33.35 18.43
N LEU A 305 -21.14 -32.63 18.26
CA LEU A 305 -19.82 -32.93 18.80
C LEU A 305 -19.19 -31.62 19.27
N ALA A 306 -18.24 -31.68 20.19
CA ALA A 306 -17.50 -30.50 20.63
C ALA A 306 -16.00 -30.68 20.34
N PRO A 307 -15.53 -30.40 19.10
CA PRO A 307 -14.15 -30.64 18.68
C PRO A 307 -13.12 -30.04 19.64
N GLY A 308 -13.31 -28.78 20.06
CA GLY A 308 -12.40 -28.14 21.02
C GLY A 308 -12.33 -28.86 22.37
N ILE A 309 -13.45 -29.38 22.90
CA ILE A 309 -13.44 -30.13 24.17
C ILE A 309 -12.66 -31.44 24.02
N ILE A 310 -12.85 -32.12 22.89
CA ILE A 310 -12.18 -33.39 22.60
C ILE A 310 -10.68 -33.18 22.48
N LEU A 311 -10.26 -32.21 21.65
CA LEU A 311 -8.86 -31.95 21.36
C LEU A 311 -8.08 -31.50 22.61
N HIS A 312 -8.63 -30.59 23.42
CA HIS A 312 -7.97 -30.21 24.68
C HIS A 312 -7.94 -31.36 25.70
N ALA A 313 -9.03 -32.11 25.86
CA ALA A 313 -9.05 -33.24 26.78
C ALA A 313 -8.04 -34.32 26.36
N ASP A 314 -7.90 -34.55 25.06
CA ASP A 314 -6.93 -35.49 24.50
C ASP A 314 -5.49 -35.00 24.69
N ALA A 315 -5.21 -33.73 24.41
CA ALA A 315 -3.91 -33.12 24.66
C ALA A 315 -3.52 -33.16 26.16
N ILE A 316 -4.47 -32.93 27.07
CA ILE A 316 -4.23 -33.06 28.52
C ILE A 316 -3.96 -34.52 28.90
N ARG A 317 -4.70 -35.48 28.34
CA ARG A 317 -4.49 -36.92 28.54
C ARG A 317 -3.08 -37.34 28.09
N ASP A 318 -2.68 -36.92 26.90
CA ASP A 318 -1.35 -37.17 26.33
C ASP A 318 -0.24 -36.51 27.16
N ALA A 319 -0.42 -35.25 27.59
CA ALA A 319 0.52 -34.54 28.45
C ALA A 319 0.78 -35.30 29.76
N ILE A 320 -0.28 -35.77 30.43
CA ILE A 320 -0.17 -36.57 31.65
C ILE A 320 0.60 -37.88 31.38
N GLN A 321 0.28 -38.58 30.28
CA GLN A 321 0.95 -39.82 29.91
C GLN A 321 2.45 -39.63 29.65
N LYS A 322 2.83 -38.48 29.08
CA LYS A 322 4.23 -38.08 28.83
C LYS A 322 4.93 -37.48 30.05
N GLY A 323 4.24 -37.37 31.19
CA GLY A 323 4.82 -36.88 32.44
C GLY A 323 5.00 -35.36 32.50
N PHE A 324 4.25 -34.60 31.70
CA PHE A 324 4.13 -33.16 31.87
C PHE A 324 3.36 -32.83 33.15
N GLN A 325 3.69 -31.70 33.77
CA GLN A 325 3.18 -31.26 35.07
C GLN A 325 2.22 -30.08 34.95
N VAL A 326 2.29 -29.32 33.86
CA VAL A 326 1.43 -28.16 33.64
C VAL A 326 0.85 -28.20 32.23
N TYR A 327 -0.44 -27.89 32.11
CA TYR A 327 -1.09 -27.57 30.83
C TYR A 327 -1.53 -26.10 30.86
N ASP A 328 -0.93 -25.30 30.00
CA ASP A 328 -1.07 -23.85 29.94
C ASP A 328 -1.97 -23.42 28.79
N PHE A 329 -2.96 -22.58 29.05
CA PHE A 329 -3.85 -22.06 28.01
C PHE A 329 -3.40 -20.71 27.44
N LEU A 330 -2.23 -20.19 27.88
CA LEU A 330 -1.72 -18.87 27.52
C LEU A 330 -2.72 -17.75 27.85
N LEU A 331 -2.46 -16.56 27.31
CA LEU A 331 -3.19 -15.32 27.58
C LEU A 331 -4.70 -15.45 27.29
N GLY A 332 -5.51 -14.77 28.11
CA GLY A 332 -6.95 -14.62 27.92
C GLY A 332 -7.78 -15.51 28.86
N ASN A 333 -8.88 -14.96 29.39
CA ASN A 333 -9.78 -15.61 30.33
C ASN A 333 -11.05 -16.22 29.67
N GLU A 334 -10.94 -16.77 28.47
CA GLU A 334 -12.08 -17.37 27.78
C GLU A 334 -12.73 -18.49 28.63
N ALA A 335 -14.04 -18.40 28.81
CA ALA A 335 -14.78 -19.24 29.76
C ALA A 335 -14.58 -20.76 29.56
N TYR A 336 -14.31 -21.21 28.33
CA TYR A 336 -14.10 -22.63 28.05
C TYR A 336 -12.81 -23.17 28.67
N LYS A 337 -11.76 -22.35 28.83
CA LYS A 337 -10.47 -22.76 29.45
C LYS A 337 -10.68 -23.24 30.87
N PHE A 338 -11.50 -22.52 31.64
CA PHE A 338 -11.88 -22.88 33.02
C PHE A 338 -12.75 -24.13 33.13
N SER A 339 -13.43 -24.54 32.05
CA SER A 339 -14.24 -25.76 32.07
C SER A 339 -13.40 -27.03 32.29
N PHE A 340 -12.09 -26.96 32.01
CA PHE A 340 -11.09 -28.00 32.24
C PHE A 340 -10.48 -27.96 33.65
N GLY A 341 -11.01 -27.13 34.56
CA GLY A 341 -10.49 -27.00 35.92
C GLY A 341 -9.24 -26.13 36.02
N ALA A 342 -9.02 -25.24 35.03
CA ALA A 342 -7.93 -24.28 35.05
C ALA A 342 -8.05 -23.31 36.23
N LYS A 343 -6.90 -22.99 36.82
CA LYS A 343 -6.70 -21.87 37.75
C LYS A 343 -6.20 -20.66 36.96
N GLU A 344 -6.29 -19.48 37.53
CA GLU A 344 -5.74 -18.26 36.94
C GLU A 344 -4.43 -17.84 37.62
N ARG A 345 -3.47 -17.39 36.82
CA ARG A 345 -2.38 -16.50 37.26
C ARG A 345 -2.48 -15.19 36.51
N ARG A 346 -1.98 -14.10 37.09
CA ARG A 346 -1.96 -12.79 36.44
C ARG A 346 -0.56 -12.39 36.01
N ILE A 347 -0.49 -11.84 34.81
CA ILE A 347 0.70 -11.19 34.26
C ILE A 347 0.51 -9.67 34.28
N LYS A 348 1.62 -8.94 34.25
CA LYS A 348 1.62 -7.49 34.13
C LYS A 348 2.36 -7.03 32.90
N ILE A 349 1.94 -5.88 32.41
CA ILE A 349 2.61 -5.14 31.36
C ILE A 349 3.06 -3.83 32.00
N VAL A 350 4.36 -3.54 31.91
CA VAL A 350 4.93 -2.32 32.49
C VAL A 350 5.73 -1.60 31.42
N ALA A 351 5.33 -0.36 31.14
CA ALA A 351 6.10 0.56 30.31
C ALA A 351 7.03 1.38 31.20
N ILE A 352 8.31 1.46 30.84
CA ILE A 352 9.25 2.42 31.41
C ILE A 352 9.39 3.55 30.41
N GLU A 353 8.98 4.75 30.79
CA GLU A 353 9.05 5.96 29.95
C GLU A 353 10.08 6.94 30.49
N ARG A 354 10.76 7.68 29.62
CA ARG A 354 11.71 8.72 30.04
C ARG A 354 10.99 10.04 30.36
N LYS A 355 11.02 10.48 31.62
CA LYS A 355 10.37 11.71 32.12
C LYS A 355 11.06 13.02 31.70
N HIS A 356 12.37 13.00 31.45
CA HIS A 356 13.17 14.22 31.24
C HIS A 356 13.41 14.58 29.77
N LEU A 357 12.73 13.94 28.83
CA LEU A 357 12.69 14.43 27.46
C LEU A 357 11.54 15.43 27.29
N LEU A 358 11.61 16.53 28.05
CA LEU A 358 10.95 17.82 27.73
C LEU A 358 11.63 18.49 26.51
N ASN A 359 12.05 17.68 25.55
CA ASN A 359 12.65 18.08 24.30
C ASN A 359 11.67 17.60 23.22
N PRO A 360 11.21 18.45 22.29
CA PRO A 360 10.15 18.08 21.35
C PRO A 360 10.57 16.95 20.37
N ILE A 361 11.81 16.48 20.43
CA ILE A 361 12.38 15.48 19.55
C ILE A 361 12.63 14.21 20.36
N GLN A 362 11.86 13.18 20.08
CA GLN A 362 12.01 11.87 20.69
C GLN A 362 13.27 11.15 20.13
N PRO A 363 13.96 10.32 20.93
CA PRO A 363 15.22 9.71 20.55
C PRO A 363 15.00 8.63 19.50
N LEU A 364 15.86 8.66 18.48
CA LEU A 364 16.02 7.61 17.49
C LEU A 364 17.36 6.91 17.73
N ASN A 365 17.32 5.63 18.08
CA ASN A 365 18.52 4.83 18.29
C ASN A 365 19.26 4.64 16.97
N ILE A 366 20.59 4.69 17.01
CA ILE A 366 21.44 4.50 15.83
C ILE A 366 21.17 3.17 15.08
N ARG A 367 20.78 2.11 15.79
CA ARG A 367 20.46 0.79 15.18
C ARG A 367 19.22 0.83 14.28
N LEU A 368 18.34 1.82 14.48
CA LEU A 368 17.09 1.99 13.73
C LEU A 368 17.25 2.85 12.46
N ILE A 369 18.44 3.43 12.20
CA ILE A 369 18.66 4.26 11.01
C ILE A 369 18.25 3.55 9.71
N PRO A 370 18.60 2.27 9.45
CA PRO A 370 18.17 1.60 8.22
C PRO A 370 16.65 1.51 8.08
N LYS A 371 15.93 1.21 9.17
CA LYS A 371 14.46 1.15 9.18
C LYS A 371 13.85 2.53 8.97
N ALA A 372 14.33 3.54 9.69
CA ALA A 372 13.90 4.93 9.55
C ALA A 372 14.11 5.44 8.13
N LEU A 373 15.21 5.06 7.47
CA LEU A 373 15.51 5.41 6.08
C LEU A 373 14.49 4.79 5.10
N GLN A 374 14.11 3.53 5.31
CA GLN A 374 13.08 2.86 4.49
C GLN A 374 11.72 3.57 4.61
N ILE A 375 11.34 3.95 5.83
CA ILE A 375 10.09 4.68 6.07
C ILE A 375 10.15 6.08 5.43
N ALA A 376 11.26 6.81 5.62
CA ALA A 376 11.47 8.12 4.99
C ALA A 376 11.38 8.06 3.46
N ALA A 377 11.95 7.01 2.85
CA ALA A 377 11.86 6.78 1.41
C ALA A 377 10.42 6.48 0.96
N SER A 378 9.63 5.76 1.78
CA SER A 378 8.21 5.52 1.52
C SER A 378 7.39 6.81 1.54
N TYR A 379 7.65 7.72 2.49
CA TYR A 379 7.03 9.05 2.48
C TYR A 379 7.35 9.80 1.18
N GLN A 380 8.60 9.77 0.73
CA GLN A 380 8.99 10.41 -0.52
C GLN A 380 8.27 9.79 -1.74
N GLN A 381 8.17 8.46 -1.82
CA GLN A 381 7.47 7.76 -2.91
C GLN A 381 5.97 8.06 -2.94
N THR A 382 5.37 8.29 -1.78
CA THR A 382 3.96 8.67 -1.64
C THR A 382 3.72 10.18 -1.65
N ASN A 383 4.75 10.97 -2.03
CA ASN A 383 4.73 12.43 -2.13
C ASN A 383 4.41 13.17 -0.81
N GLN A 384 4.68 12.52 0.33
CA GLN A 384 4.58 13.07 1.68
C GLN A 384 5.88 13.82 2.05
N LEU A 385 6.18 14.90 1.33
CA LEU A 385 7.48 15.58 1.37
C LEU A 385 7.86 16.13 2.75
N SER A 386 6.90 16.69 3.50
CA SER A 386 7.17 17.23 4.84
C SER A 386 7.57 16.15 5.84
N GLN A 387 6.93 14.98 5.78
CA GLN A 387 7.26 13.84 6.65
C GLN A 387 8.61 13.24 6.25
N ALA A 388 8.89 13.13 4.94
CA ALA A 388 10.19 12.69 4.44
C ALA A 388 11.32 13.62 4.91
N GLU A 389 11.13 14.93 4.83
CA GLU A 389 12.08 15.93 5.34
C GLU A 389 12.36 15.69 6.84
N GLN A 390 11.32 15.64 7.67
CA GLN A 390 11.46 15.49 9.11
C GLN A 390 12.20 14.19 9.46
N ALA A 391 11.86 13.10 8.79
CA ALA A 391 12.50 11.79 8.94
C ALA A 391 14.00 11.84 8.61
N TYR A 392 14.39 12.37 7.45
CA TYR A 392 15.80 12.47 7.07
C TYR A 392 16.58 13.44 7.97
N ARG A 393 15.98 14.56 8.39
CA ARG A 393 16.61 15.46 9.36
C ARG A 393 16.86 14.76 10.69
N GLN A 394 15.93 13.93 11.17
CA GLN A 394 16.14 13.17 12.39
C GLN A 394 17.26 12.13 12.25
N ILE A 395 17.30 11.39 11.13
CA ILE A 395 18.41 10.46 10.83
C ILE A 395 19.76 11.20 10.88
N LEU A 396 19.85 12.39 10.27
CA LEU A 396 21.06 13.20 10.26
C LEU A 396 21.40 13.85 11.61
N ARG A 397 20.45 13.97 12.54
CA ARG A 397 20.77 14.37 13.92
C ARG A 397 21.51 13.24 14.65
N VAL A 398 21.11 11.99 14.42
CA VAL A 398 21.74 10.80 15.02
C VAL A 398 23.07 10.50 14.34
N GLN A 399 23.11 10.54 13.01
CA GLN A 399 24.30 10.30 12.21
C GLN A 399 24.46 11.39 11.12
N PRO A 400 25.15 12.50 11.43
CA PRO A 400 25.26 13.66 10.52
C PRO A 400 25.89 13.39 9.15
N GLN A 401 26.69 12.33 9.05
CA GLN A 401 27.42 11.97 7.83
C GLN A 401 26.84 10.70 7.19
N TYR A 402 25.52 10.54 7.18
CA TYR A 402 24.84 9.40 6.56
C TYR A 402 24.53 9.69 5.07
N PRO A 403 25.25 9.06 4.11
CA PRO A 403 25.23 9.48 2.70
C PRO A 403 23.84 9.45 2.05
N GLU A 404 23.07 8.38 2.27
CA GLU A 404 21.75 8.20 1.67
C GLU A 404 20.73 9.23 2.20
N ALA A 405 20.81 9.58 3.49
CA ALA A 405 19.93 10.60 4.07
C ALA A 405 20.30 12.00 3.60
N LEU A 406 21.60 12.32 3.44
CA LEU A 406 22.04 13.57 2.83
C LEU A 406 21.53 13.70 1.39
N TYR A 407 21.72 12.65 0.56
CA TYR A 407 21.22 12.65 -0.81
C TYR A 407 19.71 12.85 -0.88
N ASN A 408 18.96 12.04 -0.14
CA ASN A 408 17.50 12.06 -0.23
C ASN A 408 16.91 13.33 0.38
N LEU A 409 17.48 13.87 1.47
CA LEU A 409 17.09 15.18 1.98
C LEU A 409 17.32 16.26 0.92
N GLY A 410 18.48 16.24 0.25
CA GLY A 410 18.77 17.19 -0.83
C GLY A 410 17.75 17.14 -1.98
N VAL A 411 17.30 15.93 -2.36
CA VAL A 411 16.24 15.75 -3.38
C VAL A 411 14.89 16.30 -2.89
N VAL A 412 14.50 16.01 -1.64
CA VAL A 412 13.25 16.53 -1.05
C VAL A 412 13.26 18.06 -1.01
N MET A 413 14.36 18.67 -0.57
CA MET A 413 14.54 20.13 -0.52
C MET A 413 14.47 20.76 -1.90
N HIS A 414 15.09 20.13 -2.90
CA HIS A 414 15.02 20.57 -4.29
C HIS A 414 13.57 20.56 -4.82
N HIS A 415 12.77 19.54 -4.51
CA HIS A 415 11.36 19.46 -4.88
C HIS A 415 10.50 20.51 -4.18
N GLN A 416 10.82 20.84 -2.92
CA GLN A 416 10.12 21.89 -2.15
C GLN A 416 10.56 23.31 -2.53
N GLY A 417 11.63 23.47 -3.32
CA GLY A 417 12.17 24.77 -3.72
C GLY A 417 13.16 25.38 -2.73
N ASP A 418 13.54 24.68 -1.65
CA ASP A 418 14.62 25.10 -0.75
C ASP A 418 15.98 24.73 -1.34
N TYR A 419 16.37 25.48 -2.36
CA TYR A 419 17.60 25.25 -3.09
C TYR A 419 18.87 25.42 -2.21
N PRO A 420 18.97 26.39 -1.28
CA PRO A 420 20.11 26.49 -0.38
C PRO A 420 20.35 25.23 0.46
N THR A 421 19.30 24.68 1.09
CA THR A 421 19.44 23.46 1.89
C THR A 421 19.77 22.25 1.01
N ALA A 422 19.21 22.16 -0.19
CA ALA A 422 19.54 21.11 -1.15
C ALA A 422 21.03 21.13 -1.53
N GLU A 423 21.56 22.31 -1.83
CA GLU A 423 22.98 22.50 -2.15
C GLU A 423 23.89 22.07 -0.98
N GLU A 424 23.56 22.47 0.24
CA GLU A 424 24.32 22.08 1.44
C GLU A 424 24.36 20.56 1.60
N CYS A 425 23.23 19.88 1.41
CA CYS A 425 23.14 18.42 1.51
C CYS A 425 24.01 17.74 0.44
N PHE A 426 23.91 18.15 -0.83
CA PHE A 426 24.71 17.55 -1.90
C PHE A 426 26.21 17.85 -1.74
N ARG A 427 26.58 19.06 -1.32
CA ARG A 427 27.98 19.39 -1.04
C ARG A 427 28.54 18.59 0.14
N SER A 428 27.76 18.42 1.20
CA SER A 428 28.16 17.60 2.35
C SER A 428 28.36 16.14 1.95
N LEU A 429 27.46 15.59 1.12
CA LEU A 429 27.64 14.25 0.56
C LEU A 429 28.90 14.16 -0.30
N LEU A 430 29.18 15.15 -1.15
CA LEU A 430 30.39 15.16 -1.99
C LEU A 430 31.69 15.33 -1.21
N GLN A 431 31.65 15.90 0.00
CA GLN A 431 32.80 15.90 0.91
C GLN A 431 33.10 14.50 1.44
N LEU A 432 32.07 13.68 1.68
CA LEU A 432 32.19 12.29 2.14
C LEU A 432 32.52 11.34 0.99
N GLN A 433 31.88 11.55 -0.16
CA GLN A 433 31.94 10.70 -1.35
C GLN A 433 32.14 11.55 -2.60
N PRO A 434 33.39 12.01 -2.88
CA PRO A 434 33.68 12.88 -4.02
C PRO A 434 33.37 12.27 -5.40
N ASN A 435 33.20 10.95 -5.46
CA ASN A 435 32.88 10.18 -6.65
C ASN A 435 31.37 9.89 -6.82
N ASP A 436 30.48 10.45 -5.99
CA ASP A 436 29.04 10.25 -6.16
C ASP A 436 28.51 11.06 -7.35
N VAL A 437 28.32 10.38 -8.48
CA VAL A 437 27.79 10.95 -9.73
C VAL A 437 26.39 11.54 -9.54
N ARG A 438 25.56 10.94 -8.68
CA ARG A 438 24.18 11.39 -8.45
C ARG A 438 24.18 12.75 -7.78
N ALA A 439 25.03 12.94 -6.76
CA ALA A 439 25.17 14.20 -6.07
C ALA A 439 25.68 15.32 -6.99
N TRP A 440 26.69 15.06 -7.82
CA TRP A 440 27.16 16.03 -8.81
C TRP A 440 26.09 16.38 -9.85
N PHE A 441 25.35 15.39 -10.36
CA PHE A 441 24.25 15.61 -11.30
C PHE A 441 23.13 16.46 -10.69
N SER A 442 22.70 16.13 -9.47
CA SER A 442 21.66 16.89 -8.75
C SER A 442 22.10 18.32 -8.47
N LEU A 443 23.36 18.54 -8.08
CA LEU A 443 23.92 19.88 -7.89
C LEU A 443 23.93 20.69 -9.19
N GLY A 444 24.21 20.05 -10.34
CA GLY A 444 24.13 20.71 -11.65
C GLY A 444 22.72 21.13 -12.02
N ASN A 445 21.73 20.27 -11.78
CA ASN A 445 20.33 20.61 -12.02
C ASN A 445 19.88 21.80 -11.16
N LEU A 446 20.36 21.84 -9.91
CA LEU A 446 20.10 22.92 -8.99
C LEU A 446 20.66 24.26 -9.49
N TYR A 447 21.91 24.28 -9.95
CA TYR A 447 22.50 25.49 -10.54
C TYR A 447 21.83 25.90 -11.84
N GLN A 448 21.39 24.95 -12.67
CA GLN A 448 20.68 25.25 -13.91
C GLN A 448 19.33 25.93 -13.63
N ILE A 449 18.57 25.46 -12.63
CA ILE A 449 17.29 26.08 -12.24
C ILE A 449 17.49 27.50 -11.69
N GLN A 450 18.61 27.73 -10.99
CA GLN A 450 19.00 29.06 -10.51
C GLN A 450 19.64 29.94 -11.59
N GLU A 451 19.65 29.50 -12.86
CA GLU A 451 20.29 30.18 -14.00
C GLU A 451 21.82 30.42 -13.82
N GLN A 452 22.45 29.70 -12.90
CA GLN A 452 23.90 29.72 -12.67
C GLN A 452 24.62 28.79 -13.66
N LEU A 453 24.51 29.12 -14.95
CA LEU A 453 24.89 28.24 -16.05
C LEU A 453 26.39 27.83 -16.03
N LEU A 454 27.27 28.73 -15.59
CA LEU A 454 28.70 28.45 -15.47
C LEU A 454 29.02 27.41 -14.39
N GLU A 455 28.32 27.46 -13.26
CA GLU A 455 28.51 26.46 -12.20
C GLU A 455 27.87 25.13 -12.57
N ALA A 456 26.69 25.16 -13.21
CA ALA A 456 26.05 23.97 -13.78
C ALA A 456 26.99 23.24 -14.76
N GLU A 457 27.62 23.98 -15.69
CA GLU A 457 28.61 23.41 -16.63
C GLU A 457 29.75 22.69 -15.89
N LYS A 458 30.35 23.33 -14.88
CA LYS A 458 31.49 22.76 -14.14
C LYS A 458 31.11 21.44 -13.47
N VAL A 459 29.97 21.39 -12.77
CA VAL A 459 29.56 20.19 -12.04
C VAL A 459 29.10 19.06 -12.96
N TYR A 460 28.45 19.37 -14.09
CA TYR A 460 28.12 18.34 -15.09
C TYR A 460 29.39 17.75 -15.73
N ARG A 461 30.40 18.58 -16.05
CA ARG A 461 31.68 18.07 -16.54
C ARG A 461 32.37 17.21 -15.48
N GLN A 462 32.33 17.60 -14.21
CA GLN A 462 32.87 16.79 -13.11
C GLN A 462 32.17 15.42 -13.01
N ALA A 463 30.84 15.39 -13.07
CA ALA A 463 30.07 14.15 -13.08
C ALA A 463 30.43 13.23 -14.27
N LEU A 464 30.65 13.81 -15.46
CA LEU A 464 31.07 13.06 -16.65
C LEU A 464 32.51 12.52 -16.55
N MET A 465 33.43 13.26 -15.91
CA MET A 465 34.81 12.79 -15.67
C MET A 465 34.85 11.54 -14.78
N LEU A 466 33.87 11.36 -13.91
CA LEU A 466 33.73 10.17 -13.05
C LEU A 466 33.24 8.93 -13.81
N GLN A 467 32.99 9.05 -15.12
CA GLN A 467 32.52 7.96 -16.00
C GLN A 467 31.24 7.29 -15.47
N PRO A 468 30.07 7.91 -15.65
CA PRO A 468 28.80 7.35 -15.22
C PRO A 468 28.61 5.93 -15.77
N GLN A 469 28.41 4.97 -14.87
CA GLN A 469 28.28 3.54 -15.22
C GLN A 469 27.05 3.25 -16.12
N SER A 470 26.02 4.09 -16.02
CA SER A 470 24.78 3.94 -16.79
C SER A 470 24.74 4.89 -17.97
N SER A 471 24.51 4.34 -19.17
CA SER A 471 24.26 5.13 -20.40
C SER A 471 23.10 6.12 -20.20
N ASN A 472 22.10 5.79 -19.38
CA ASN A 472 21.00 6.71 -19.04
C ASN A 472 21.47 7.95 -18.28
N VAL A 473 22.40 7.79 -17.35
CA VAL A 473 22.94 8.90 -16.55
C VAL A 473 23.88 9.75 -17.39
N ALA A 474 24.76 9.12 -18.17
CA ALA A 474 25.61 9.82 -19.12
C ALA A 474 24.79 10.62 -20.15
N PHE A 475 23.72 10.02 -20.68
CA PHE A 475 22.76 10.69 -21.56
C PHE A 475 22.19 11.96 -20.94
N ALA A 476 21.64 11.87 -19.72
CA ALA A 476 21.05 13.01 -19.02
C ALA A 476 22.08 14.11 -18.73
N LEU A 477 23.31 13.73 -18.39
CA LEU A 477 24.42 14.65 -18.18
C LEU A 477 24.81 15.40 -19.45
N TYR A 478 25.01 14.70 -20.57
CA TYR A 478 25.34 15.36 -21.85
C TYR A 478 24.19 16.25 -22.34
N HIS A 479 22.95 15.81 -22.18
CA HIS A 479 21.78 16.62 -22.50
C HIS A 479 21.75 17.93 -21.67
N ASN A 480 21.88 17.86 -20.35
CA ASN A 480 21.80 19.04 -19.49
C ASN A 480 23.03 19.95 -19.65
N LEU A 481 24.22 19.37 -19.84
CA LEU A 481 25.43 20.13 -20.19
C LEU A 481 25.24 20.87 -21.52
N GLY A 482 24.72 20.20 -22.55
CA GLY A 482 24.41 20.81 -23.84
C GLY A 482 23.45 21.99 -23.69
N TYR A 483 22.39 21.83 -22.90
CA TYR A 483 21.45 22.91 -22.59
C TYR A 483 22.14 24.09 -21.88
N ALA A 484 22.93 23.82 -20.84
CA ALA A 484 23.65 24.87 -20.12
C ALA A 484 24.64 25.64 -21.02
N LEU A 485 25.30 24.95 -21.96
CA LEU A 485 26.20 25.56 -22.95
C LEU A 485 25.43 26.38 -23.99
N GLN A 486 24.29 25.87 -24.46
CA GLN A 486 23.41 26.58 -25.38
C GLN A 486 22.92 27.91 -24.79
N GLN A 487 22.47 27.92 -23.53
CA GLN A 487 22.03 29.15 -22.85
C GLN A 487 23.18 30.16 -22.66
N GLN A 488 24.43 29.69 -22.68
CA GLN A 488 25.63 30.53 -22.69
C GLN A 488 26.08 30.96 -24.10
N ASN A 489 25.33 30.62 -25.16
CA ASN A 489 25.70 30.80 -26.57
C ASN A 489 26.98 30.07 -27.02
N LYS A 490 27.40 29.01 -26.30
CA LYS A 490 28.52 28.14 -26.68
C LYS A 490 28.02 27.00 -27.58
N TRP A 491 27.61 27.36 -28.79
CA TRP A 491 26.86 26.47 -29.67
C TRP A 491 27.63 25.25 -30.16
N ASP A 492 28.92 25.39 -30.50
CA ASP A 492 29.74 24.26 -30.96
C ASP A 492 29.84 23.16 -29.89
N ASP A 493 30.13 23.56 -28.64
CA ASP A 493 30.21 22.62 -27.52
C ASP A 493 28.85 22.01 -27.18
N ALA A 494 27.77 22.81 -27.28
CA ALA A 494 26.41 22.34 -27.03
C ALA A 494 26.00 21.26 -28.06
N ILE A 495 26.24 21.51 -29.35
CA ILE A 495 25.95 20.57 -30.44
C ILE A 495 26.77 19.29 -30.26
N ALA A 496 28.04 19.39 -29.88
CA ALA A 496 28.87 18.22 -29.57
C ALA A 496 28.29 17.39 -28.42
N CYS A 497 27.83 18.04 -27.34
CA CYS A 497 27.18 17.36 -26.22
C CYS A 497 25.88 16.65 -26.65
N TYR A 498 25.02 17.33 -27.41
CA TYR A 498 23.79 16.73 -27.92
C TYR A 498 24.06 15.57 -28.89
N GLN A 499 25.11 15.67 -29.71
CA GLN A 499 25.54 14.57 -30.57
C GLN A 499 25.96 13.35 -29.74
N THR A 500 26.76 13.53 -28.69
CA THR A 500 27.14 12.43 -27.80
C THR A 500 25.92 11.86 -27.07
N ALA A 501 24.97 12.69 -26.62
CA ALA A 501 23.73 12.21 -26.02
C ALA A 501 22.93 11.34 -27.00
N ARG A 502 22.84 11.73 -28.28
CA ARG A 502 22.22 10.93 -29.34
C ARG A 502 22.95 9.61 -29.58
N GLU A 503 24.28 9.60 -29.59
CA GLU A 503 25.08 8.38 -29.76
C GLU A 503 24.89 7.39 -28.60
N LEU A 504 24.69 7.89 -27.37
CA LEU A 504 24.41 7.07 -26.19
C LEU A 504 23.00 6.44 -26.22
N LYS A 505 22.05 7.10 -26.88
CA LYS A 505 20.67 6.63 -27.08
C LYS A 505 20.19 6.84 -28.52
N PRO A 506 20.62 5.98 -29.46
CA PRO A 506 20.26 6.12 -30.87
C PRO A 506 18.75 6.06 -31.14
N ASP A 507 17.99 5.32 -30.31
CA ASP A 507 16.54 5.18 -30.45
C ASP A 507 15.74 6.34 -29.81
N SER A 508 16.42 7.32 -29.21
CA SER A 508 15.76 8.47 -28.58
C SER A 508 15.46 9.56 -29.60
N ILE A 509 14.20 9.63 -30.03
CA ILE A 509 13.68 10.70 -30.90
C ILE A 509 13.93 12.08 -30.28
N GLU A 510 13.79 12.22 -28.96
CA GLU A 510 14.03 13.48 -28.26
C GLU A 510 15.50 13.92 -28.36
N ALA A 511 16.44 13.00 -28.20
CA ALA A 511 17.86 13.29 -28.35
C ALA A 511 18.21 13.75 -29.77
N GLU A 512 17.62 13.09 -30.77
CA GLU A 512 17.81 13.43 -32.17
C GLU A 512 17.27 14.83 -32.51
N VAL A 513 16.05 15.13 -32.04
CA VAL A 513 15.41 16.43 -32.26
C VAL A 513 16.16 17.56 -31.58
N ILE A 514 16.65 17.38 -30.35
CA ILE A 514 17.38 18.43 -29.63
C ILE A 514 18.68 18.79 -30.36
N TRP A 515 19.40 17.79 -30.85
CA TRP A 515 20.57 18.01 -31.71
C TRP A 515 20.21 18.74 -33.01
N ALA A 516 19.14 18.33 -33.70
CA ALA A 516 18.68 18.97 -34.92
C ALA A 516 18.22 20.42 -34.69
N ASN A 517 17.54 20.68 -33.57
CA ASN A 517 17.11 22.02 -33.15
C ASN A 517 18.32 22.94 -32.92
N ALA A 518 19.38 22.42 -32.30
CA ALA A 518 20.62 23.17 -32.11
C ALA A 518 21.32 23.49 -33.45
N LEU A 519 21.38 22.53 -34.39
CA LEU A 519 21.90 22.78 -35.75
C LEU A 519 21.07 23.81 -36.51
N TYR A 520 19.76 23.75 -36.39
CA TYR A 520 18.86 24.70 -37.04
C TYR A 520 19.05 26.11 -36.49
N ALA A 521 19.18 26.26 -35.17
CA ALA A 521 19.44 27.55 -34.53
C ALA A 521 20.77 28.19 -35.00
N GLN A 522 21.76 27.37 -35.37
CA GLN A 522 23.02 27.84 -35.97
C GLN A 522 22.99 27.97 -37.51
N GLY A 523 21.86 27.65 -38.15
CA GLY A 523 21.71 27.70 -39.61
C GLY A 523 22.50 26.62 -40.35
N THR A 524 22.93 25.55 -39.68
CA THR A 524 23.72 24.46 -40.26
C THR A 524 22.90 23.22 -40.59
N LEU A 525 21.61 23.17 -40.21
CA LEU A 525 20.71 22.07 -40.56
C LEU A 525 20.32 22.17 -42.05
N PRO A 526 20.59 21.14 -42.88
CA PRO A 526 20.27 21.17 -44.31
C PRO A 526 18.78 21.40 -44.57
N PRO A 527 18.39 22.21 -45.58
CA PRO A 527 16.98 22.51 -45.88
C PRO A 527 16.11 21.26 -46.03
N GLU A 528 16.61 20.21 -46.68
CA GLU A 528 15.90 18.94 -46.88
C GLU A 528 15.58 18.20 -45.57
N GLN A 529 16.27 18.50 -44.47
CA GLN A 529 16.01 17.92 -43.15
C GLN A 529 15.11 18.79 -42.28
N GLN A 530 14.96 20.08 -42.59
CA GLN A 530 14.17 21.01 -41.78
C GLN A 530 12.69 20.61 -41.76
N GLU A 531 12.13 20.24 -42.91
CA GLU A 531 10.75 19.78 -43.00
C GLU A 531 10.52 18.49 -42.21
N HIS A 532 11.45 17.54 -42.30
CA HIS A 532 11.41 16.30 -41.53
C HIS A 532 11.39 16.56 -40.02
N TYR A 533 12.32 17.38 -39.51
CA TYR A 533 12.40 17.70 -38.09
C TYR A 533 11.29 18.63 -37.61
N ALA A 534 10.68 19.45 -38.48
CA ALA A 534 9.49 20.23 -38.13
C ALA A 534 8.33 19.32 -37.73
N VAL A 535 8.05 18.27 -38.51
CA VAL A 535 6.98 17.29 -38.23
C VAL A 535 7.26 16.53 -36.93
N ILE A 536 8.52 16.14 -36.69
CA ILE A 536 8.88 15.44 -35.45
C ILE A 536 8.75 16.37 -34.23
N ASN A 537 9.18 17.63 -34.31
CA ASN A 537 8.96 18.62 -33.25
C ASN A 537 7.47 18.75 -32.92
N ALA A 538 6.60 18.87 -33.93
CA ALA A 538 5.14 18.93 -33.70
C ALA A 538 4.62 17.64 -33.02
N THR A 539 5.12 16.48 -33.43
CA THR A 539 4.75 15.19 -32.82
C THR A 539 5.20 15.10 -31.35
N LEU A 540 6.40 15.56 -31.01
CA LEU A 540 6.86 15.63 -29.62
C LEU A 540 6.06 16.64 -28.79
N GLY A 541 5.69 17.78 -29.38
CA GLY A 541 4.78 18.74 -28.78
C GLY A 541 3.44 18.09 -28.39
N ASN A 542 2.84 17.31 -29.31
CA ASN A 542 1.60 16.58 -29.06
C ASN A 542 1.73 15.62 -27.87
N LYS A 543 2.84 14.87 -27.81
CA LYS A 543 3.13 13.96 -26.71
C LYS A 543 3.28 14.69 -25.37
N ARG A 544 3.96 15.84 -25.35
CA ARG A 544 4.13 16.67 -24.15
C ARG A 544 2.81 17.30 -23.69
N GLN A 545 1.98 17.75 -24.64
CA GLN A 545 0.64 18.28 -24.36
C GLN A 545 -0.29 17.21 -23.76
N GLN A 546 -0.22 15.97 -24.25
CA GLN A 546 -0.95 14.84 -23.66
C GLN A 546 -0.48 14.53 -22.23
N ALA A 547 0.83 14.70 -21.95
CA ALA A 547 1.39 14.56 -20.61
C ALA A 547 1.07 15.75 -19.67
N GLY A 548 0.41 16.80 -20.17
CA GLY A 548 0.06 18.01 -19.40
C GLY A 548 1.17 19.06 -19.31
N ASP A 549 2.35 18.81 -19.90
CA ASP A 549 3.45 19.78 -19.94
C ASP A 549 3.27 20.78 -21.09
N LEU A 550 2.34 21.70 -20.88
CA LEU A 550 1.94 22.68 -21.90
C LEU A 550 3.09 23.64 -22.25
N LYS A 551 3.98 23.95 -21.30
CA LYS A 551 5.11 24.88 -21.53
C LYS A 551 6.10 24.26 -22.52
N VAL A 552 6.50 23.01 -22.31
CA VAL A 552 7.42 22.31 -23.21
C VAL A 552 6.74 21.99 -24.55
N ALA A 553 5.45 21.65 -24.55
CA ALA A 553 4.69 21.43 -25.78
C ALA A 553 4.70 22.67 -26.70
N ILE A 554 4.42 23.85 -26.15
CA ILE A 554 4.45 25.12 -26.91
C ILE A 554 5.82 25.38 -27.53
N ALA A 555 6.91 25.14 -26.79
CA ALA A 555 8.26 25.32 -27.31
C ALA A 555 8.55 24.41 -28.51
N TYR A 556 8.12 23.15 -28.46
CA TYR A 556 8.24 22.21 -29.58
C TYR A 556 7.43 22.66 -30.80
N TYR A 557 6.19 23.12 -30.62
CA TYR A 557 5.38 23.62 -31.74
C TYR A 557 5.98 24.89 -32.37
N GLN A 558 6.49 25.80 -31.56
CA GLN A 558 7.17 27.01 -32.04
C GLN A 558 8.41 26.65 -32.85
N GLN A 559 9.17 25.64 -32.42
CA GLN A 559 10.32 25.14 -33.17
C GLN A 559 9.89 24.52 -34.51
N ALA A 560 8.81 23.74 -34.51
CA ALA A 560 8.24 23.17 -35.74
C ALA A 560 7.83 24.25 -36.74
N ILE A 561 7.14 25.29 -36.28
CA ILE A 561 6.72 26.43 -37.10
C ILE A 561 7.91 27.22 -37.64
N THR A 562 8.95 27.39 -36.82
CA THR A 562 10.16 28.10 -37.25
C THR A 562 10.85 27.34 -38.39
N MET A 563 10.96 26.01 -38.26
CA MET A 563 11.55 25.14 -39.28
C MET A 563 10.70 25.01 -40.55
N ASN A 564 9.37 24.91 -40.41
CA ASN A 564 8.43 24.86 -41.54
C ASN A 564 7.21 25.78 -41.27
N PRO A 565 7.24 27.03 -41.77
CA PRO A 565 6.15 27.98 -41.62
C PRO A 565 4.84 27.62 -42.35
N GLU A 566 4.85 26.60 -43.21
CA GLU A 566 3.68 26.12 -43.96
C GLU A 566 3.02 24.89 -43.30
N LEU A 567 3.55 24.42 -42.16
CA LEU A 567 3.01 23.27 -41.42
C LEU A 567 1.74 23.65 -40.63
N ALA A 568 0.58 23.59 -41.29
CA ALA A 568 -0.73 23.92 -40.70
C ALA A 568 -1.02 23.20 -39.37
N GLU A 569 -0.66 21.91 -39.28
CA GLU A 569 -0.87 21.09 -38.09
C GLU A 569 -0.14 21.65 -36.85
N ALA A 570 1.06 22.22 -37.02
CA ALA A 570 1.83 22.80 -35.91
C ALA A 570 1.15 24.06 -35.35
N TYR A 571 0.55 24.89 -36.21
CA TYR A 571 -0.23 26.05 -35.77
C TYR A 571 -1.53 25.64 -35.08
N TYR A 572 -2.23 24.62 -35.62
CA TYR A 572 -3.44 24.09 -34.99
C TYR A 572 -3.16 23.54 -33.58
N THR A 573 -2.11 22.73 -33.44
CA THR A 573 -1.73 22.11 -32.15
C THR A 573 -1.17 23.13 -31.15
N LEU A 574 -0.42 24.14 -31.62
CA LEU A 574 -0.03 25.31 -30.84
C LEU A 574 -1.24 26.06 -30.30
N GLY A 575 -2.24 26.36 -31.15
CA GLY A 575 -3.47 27.03 -30.76
C GLY A 575 -4.20 26.29 -29.64
N ARG A 576 -4.28 24.95 -29.75
CA ARG A 576 -4.89 24.11 -28.70
C ARG A 576 -4.14 24.16 -27.37
N ALA A 577 -2.80 24.16 -27.41
CA ALA A 577 -2.00 24.25 -26.19
C ALA A 577 -2.12 25.62 -25.52
N LEU A 578 -2.16 26.70 -26.30
CA LEU A 578 -2.35 28.07 -25.82
C LEU A 578 -3.76 28.29 -25.24
N GLN A 579 -4.79 27.73 -25.89
CA GLN A 579 -6.17 27.73 -25.39
C GLN A 579 -6.27 27.06 -24.00
N LYS A 580 -5.56 25.93 -23.78
CA LYS A 580 -5.50 25.28 -22.46
C LYS A 580 -4.81 26.12 -21.39
N GLN A 581 -3.98 27.10 -21.79
CA GLN A 581 -3.39 28.10 -20.90
C GLN A 581 -4.22 29.40 -20.82
N GLU A 582 -5.42 29.43 -21.42
CA GLU A 582 -6.29 30.62 -21.51
C GLU A 582 -5.63 31.81 -22.22
N ARG A 583 -4.61 31.56 -23.05
CA ARG A 583 -3.94 32.58 -23.88
C ARG A 583 -4.71 32.77 -25.19
N TRP A 584 -5.91 33.32 -25.09
CA TRP A 584 -6.89 33.37 -26.18
C TRP A 584 -6.40 34.12 -27.43
N GLU A 585 -5.72 35.26 -27.26
CA GLU A 585 -5.20 36.06 -28.40
C GLU A 585 -4.15 35.31 -29.21
N ASP A 586 -3.21 34.66 -28.53
CA ASP A 586 -2.17 33.86 -29.17
C ASP A 586 -2.78 32.61 -29.84
N ALA A 587 -3.76 31.98 -29.18
CA ALA A 587 -4.47 30.83 -29.73
C ALA A 587 -5.25 31.18 -31.00
N ILE A 588 -5.98 32.31 -31.01
CA ILE A 588 -6.70 32.82 -32.18
C ILE A 588 -5.72 33.06 -33.33
N SER A 589 -4.60 33.73 -33.07
CA SER A 589 -3.59 34.00 -34.09
C SER A 589 -3.03 32.72 -34.72
N ALA A 590 -2.76 31.70 -33.89
CA ALA A 590 -2.31 30.40 -34.36
C ALA A 590 -3.40 29.67 -35.19
N TYR A 591 -4.65 29.65 -34.72
CA TYR A 591 -5.76 29.03 -35.46
C TYR A 591 -6.08 29.74 -36.77
N GLN A 592 -6.03 31.06 -36.83
CA GLN A 592 -6.19 31.83 -38.07
C GLN A 592 -5.14 31.41 -39.10
N ARG A 593 -3.88 31.30 -38.67
CA ARG A 593 -2.80 30.86 -39.56
C ARG A 593 -3.00 29.42 -40.02
N ALA A 594 -3.45 28.53 -39.14
CA ALA A 594 -3.79 27.15 -39.51
C ALA A 594 -4.93 27.10 -40.53
N GLN A 595 -5.96 27.93 -40.38
CA GLN A 595 -7.11 28.02 -41.29
C GLN A 595 -6.75 28.63 -42.65
N GLU A 596 -5.84 29.60 -42.70
CA GLU A 596 -5.30 30.14 -43.96
C GLU A 596 -4.58 29.06 -44.78
N LEU A 597 -3.87 28.16 -44.10
CA LEU A 597 -3.11 27.07 -44.73
C LEU A 597 -4.02 25.90 -45.12
N GLN A 598 -5.08 25.62 -44.36
CA GLN A 598 -6.04 24.52 -44.58
C GLN A 598 -7.50 24.97 -44.32
N PRO A 599 -8.14 25.69 -45.26
CA PRO A 599 -9.47 26.26 -45.08
C PRO A 599 -10.60 25.23 -45.02
N GLU A 600 -10.37 24.01 -45.51
CA GLU A 600 -11.36 22.93 -45.57
C GLU A 600 -11.50 22.12 -44.26
N VAL A 601 -10.56 22.28 -43.32
CA VAL A 601 -10.56 21.49 -42.08
C VAL A 601 -11.53 22.10 -41.06
N ARG A 602 -12.67 21.42 -40.88
CA ARG A 602 -13.79 21.85 -40.03
C ARG A 602 -13.36 22.05 -38.57
N GLU A 603 -12.48 21.21 -38.06
CA GLU A 603 -11.99 21.21 -36.68
C GLU A 603 -11.24 22.50 -36.34
N ILE A 604 -10.45 23.03 -37.29
CA ILE A 604 -9.72 24.29 -37.12
C ILE A 604 -10.72 25.45 -37.00
N ALA A 605 -11.72 25.49 -37.87
CA ALA A 605 -12.76 26.53 -37.86
C ALA A 605 -13.56 26.52 -36.55
N VAL A 606 -13.85 25.34 -36.00
CA VAL A 606 -14.53 25.19 -34.71
C VAL A 606 -13.64 25.65 -33.55
N CYS A 607 -12.38 25.24 -33.52
CA CYS A 607 -11.46 25.68 -32.46
C CYS A 607 -11.24 27.19 -32.45
N LEU A 608 -11.15 27.80 -33.64
CA LEU A 608 -11.09 29.26 -33.79
C LEU A 608 -12.34 29.94 -33.24
N ALA A 609 -13.53 29.45 -33.60
CA ALA A 609 -14.80 29.98 -33.11
C ALA A 609 -14.93 29.83 -31.58
N ASN A 610 -14.51 28.70 -31.02
CA ASN A 610 -14.49 28.47 -29.57
C ASN A 610 -13.58 29.48 -28.86
N ALA A 611 -12.42 29.79 -29.44
CA ALA A 611 -11.50 30.79 -28.89
C ALA A 611 -12.09 32.22 -28.96
N PHE A 612 -12.71 32.61 -30.09
CA PHE A 612 -13.42 33.89 -30.19
C PHE A 612 -14.60 34.01 -29.23
N TYR A 613 -15.32 32.91 -29.00
CA TYR A 613 -16.43 32.90 -28.04
C TYR A 613 -15.92 33.08 -26.60
N ALA A 614 -14.84 32.38 -26.22
CA ALA A 614 -14.21 32.56 -24.91
C ALA A 614 -13.68 33.98 -24.69
N GLN A 615 -13.22 34.65 -25.75
CA GLN A 615 -12.83 36.07 -25.72
C GLN A 615 -14.03 37.03 -25.73
N GLY A 616 -15.25 36.54 -25.97
CA GLY A 616 -16.48 37.35 -26.06
C GLY A 616 -16.63 38.13 -27.36
N THR A 617 -15.88 37.79 -28.40
CA THR A 617 -15.85 38.51 -29.69
C THR A 617 -16.56 37.78 -30.82
N LEU A 618 -17.03 36.54 -30.62
CA LEU A 618 -17.78 35.78 -31.62
C LEU A 618 -19.17 36.41 -31.85
N PRO A 619 -19.54 36.80 -33.09
CA PRO A 619 -20.88 37.32 -33.40
C PRO A 619 -22.01 36.34 -33.07
N LEU A 620 -23.18 36.85 -32.68
CA LEU A 620 -24.30 36.01 -32.18
C LEU A 620 -24.85 35.03 -33.24
N ASP A 621 -24.88 35.45 -34.51
CA ASP A 621 -25.27 34.60 -35.64
C ASP A 621 -24.28 33.45 -35.85
N GLN A 622 -22.98 33.71 -35.67
CA GLN A 622 -21.94 32.69 -35.70
C GLN A 622 -21.95 31.80 -34.46
N GLN A 623 -22.31 32.32 -33.27
CA GLN A 623 -22.47 31.51 -32.06
C GLN A 623 -23.50 30.41 -32.25
N VAL A 624 -24.67 30.74 -32.84
CA VAL A 624 -25.71 29.75 -33.10
C VAL A 624 -25.22 28.69 -34.09
N HIS A 625 -24.57 29.12 -35.18
CA HIS A 625 -23.99 28.20 -36.17
C HIS A 625 -22.96 27.26 -35.52
N TYR A 626 -21.94 27.80 -34.84
CA TYR A 626 -20.88 27.00 -34.23
C TYR A 626 -21.34 26.19 -33.02
N ALA A 627 -22.42 26.58 -32.33
CA ALA A 627 -23.05 25.73 -31.33
C ALA A 627 -23.57 24.43 -31.96
N THR A 628 -24.28 24.53 -33.09
CA THR A 628 -24.76 23.34 -33.83
C THR A 628 -23.58 22.51 -34.33
N VAL A 629 -22.54 23.15 -34.89
CA VAL A 629 -21.35 22.46 -35.39
C VAL A 629 -20.58 21.74 -34.27
N ASN A 630 -20.45 22.33 -33.08
CA ASN A 630 -19.87 21.67 -31.90
C ASN A 630 -20.74 20.48 -31.44
N SER A 631 -22.07 20.60 -31.49
CA SER A 631 -22.95 19.47 -31.15
C SER A 631 -22.78 18.29 -32.12
N GLU A 632 -22.69 18.57 -33.42
CA GLU A 632 -22.46 17.54 -34.44
C GLU A 632 -21.10 16.85 -34.27
N LEU A 633 -20.04 17.60 -33.94
CA LEU A 633 -18.73 17.02 -33.62
C LEU A 633 -18.77 16.14 -32.36
N GLY A 634 -19.57 16.52 -31.36
CA GLY A 634 -19.79 15.67 -30.19
C GLY A 634 -20.41 14.32 -30.57
N ASP A 635 -21.38 14.32 -31.49
CA ASP A 635 -22.00 13.09 -32.00
C ASP A 635 -21.00 12.22 -32.79
N GLU A 636 -20.13 12.83 -33.59
CA GLU A 636 -19.05 12.14 -34.29
C GLU A 636 -18.06 11.50 -33.29
N CYS A 637 -17.64 12.22 -32.24
CA CYS A 637 -16.78 11.69 -31.19
C CYS A 637 -17.42 10.49 -30.48
N GLN A 638 -18.72 10.57 -30.18
CA GLN A 638 -19.47 9.48 -29.58
C GLN A 638 -19.53 8.23 -30.50
N GLN A 639 -19.65 8.42 -31.81
CA GLN A 639 -19.61 7.32 -32.78
C GLN A 639 -18.23 6.64 -32.85
N MET A 640 -17.15 7.41 -32.66
CA MET A 640 -15.79 6.90 -32.58
C MET A 640 -15.45 6.29 -31.21
N GLY A 641 -16.32 6.47 -30.21
CA GLY A 641 -16.12 5.97 -28.85
C GLY A 641 -15.29 6.90 -27.95
N ASP A 642 -14.98 8.13 -28.38
CA ASP A 642 -14.34 9.14 -27.54
C ASP A 642 -15.39 9.90 -26.72
N ASP A 643 -15.77 9.29 -25.59
CA ASP A 643 -16.77 9.85 -24.69
C ASP A 643 -16.32 11.19 -24.05
N ASN A 644 -15.01 11.41 -23.87
CA ASN A 644 -14.50 12.65 -23.25
C ASN A 644 -14.49 13.81 -24.25
N GLY A 645 -14.04 13.56 -25.49
CA GLY A 645 -14.13 14.54 -26.58
C GLY A 645 -15.59 14.93 -26.86
N ALA A 646 -16.52 13.98 -26.79
CA ALA A 646 -17.95 14.25 -26.95
C ALA A 646 -18.48 15.21 -25.86
N ILE A 647 -18.15 14.97 -24.59
CA ILE A 647 -18.55 15.84 -23.48
C ILE A 647 -18.03 17.27 -23.68
N GLU A 648 -16.76 17.44 -24.04
CA GLU A 648 -16.17 18.76 -24.28
C GLU A 648 -16.92 19.51 -25.40
N CYS A 649 -17.19 18.83 -26.52
CA CYS A 649 -17.91 19.42 -27.65
C CYS A 649 -19.34 19.84 -27.27
N TYR A 650 -20.10 19.00 -26.56
CA TYR A 650 -21.45 19.37 -26.12
C TYR A 650 -21.43 20.53 -25.12
N GLN A 651 -20.45 20.60 -24.23
CA GLN A 651 -20.32 21.71 -23.30
C GLN A 651 -20.04 23.03 -24.02
N GLN A 652 -19.18 23.02 -25.06
CA GLN A 652 -18.93 24.21 -25.88
C GLN A 652 -20.18 24.62 -26.67
N ALA A 653 -20.91 23.65 -27.23
CA ALA A 653 -22.19 23.89 -27.90
C ALA A 653 -23.21 24.57 -26.97
N ILE A 654 -23.34 24.06 -25.74
CA ILE A 654 -24.22 24.59 -24.70
C ILE A 654 -23.79 25.99 -24.26
N ALA A 655 -22.50 26.25 -24.13
CA ALA A 655 -22.00 27.58 -23.76
C ALA A 655 -22.43 28.61 -24.83
N MET A 656 -22.17 28.32 -26.10
CA MET A 656 -22.53 29.19 -27.22
C MET A 656 -24.04 29.36 -27.41
N ASN A 657 -24.82 28.29 -27.19
CA ASN A 657 -26.27 28.32 -27.24
C ASN A 657 -26.88 27.58 -26.04
N PRO A 658 -27.15 28.29 -24.94
CA PRO A 658 -27.72 27.68 -23.73
C PRO A 658 -29.15 27.14 -23.91
N ALA A 659 -29.80 27.41 -25.04
CA ALA A 659 -31.13 26.89 -25.39
C ALA A 659 -31.07 25.65 -26.29
N LEU A 660 -29.87 25.15 -26.66
CA LEU A 660 -29.70 23.98 -27.52
C LEU A 660 -30.01 22.68 -26.76
N VAL A 661 -31.25 22.21 -26.88
CA VAL A 661 -31.77 21.06 -26.13
C VAL A 661 -31.05 19.76 -26.50
N GLU A 662 -30.73 19.57 -27.77
CA GLU A 662 -30.07 18.39 -28.31
C GLU A 662 -28.72 18.13 -27.64
N ALA A 663 -27.93 19.19 -27.42
CA ALA A 663 -26.63 19.09 -26.77
C ALA A 663 -26.74 18.68 -25.29
N TYR A 664 -27.74 19.16 -24.55
CA TYR A 664 -27.98 18.73 -23.17
C TYR A 664 -28.43 17.27 -23.07
N LEU A 665 -29.30 16.82 -24.00
CA LEU A 665 -29.72 15.43 -24.06
C LEU A 665 -28.54 14.51 -24.36
N ALA A 666 -27.73 14.86 -25.36
CA ALA A 666 -26.55 14.09 -25.74
C ALA A 666 -25.48 14.06 -24.62
N LEU A 667 -25.24 15.19 -23.96
CA LEU A 667 -24.36 15.29 -22.79
C LEU A 667 -24.85 14.40 -21.64
N GLY A 668 -26.15 14.43 -21.32
CA GLY A 668 -26.76 13.60 -20.29
C GLY A 668 -26.54 12.11 -20.54
N LEU A 669 -26.70 11.66 -21.79
CA LEU A 669 -26.50 10.27 -22.19
C LEU A 669 -25.04 9.80 -22.00
N VAL A 670 -24.07 10.60 -22.43
CA VAL A 670 -22.64 10.25 -22.28
C VAL A 670 -22.23 10.24 -20.80
N LEU A 671 -22.68 11.21 -20.01
CA LEU A 671 -22.41 11.25 -18.57
C LEU A 671 -23.05 10.07 -17.82
N GLN A 672 -24.25 9.66 -18.22
CA GLN A 672 -24.92 8.47 -17.70
C GLN A 672 -24.11 7.20 -18.02
N LYS A 673 -23.60 7.06 -19.24
CA LYS A 673 -22.72 5.94 -19.64
C LYS A 673 -21.45 5.88 -18.76
N GLN A 674 -20.87 7.04 -18.44
CA GLN A 674 -19.71 7.16 -17.54
C GLN A 674 -20.05 7.03 -16.04
N LYS A 675 -21.32 6.76 -15.67
CA LYS A 675 -21.79 6.72 -14.28
C LYS A 675 -21.61 8.03 -13.51
N ARG A 676 -21.50 9.17 -14.21
CA ARG A 676 -21.44 10.52 -13.63
C ARG A 676 -22.86 11.02 -13.34
N TRP A 677 -23.50 10.38 -12.38
CA TRP A 677 -24.94 10.45 -12.16
C TRP A 677 -25.50 11.85 -11.89
N GLU A 678 -24.85 12.62 -11.04
CA GLU A 678 -25.32 13.97 -10.67
C GLU A 678 -25.26 14.92 -11.86
N ALA A 679 -24.16 14.88 -12.61
CA ALA A 679 -23.97 15.68 -13.81
C ALA A 679 -24.96 15.28 -14.92
N ALA A 680 -25.23 13.98 -15.08
CA ALA A 680 -26.24 13.49 -16.02
C ALA A 680 -27.65 13.99 -15.67
N ILE A 681 -28.06 13.90 -14.39
CA ILE A 681 -29.35 14.42 -13.93
C ILE A 681 -29.43 15.93 -14.14
N ALA A 682 -28.37 16.68 -13.84
CA ALA A 682 -28.36 18.13 -14.04
C ALA A 682 -28.55 18.52 -15.52
N ALA A 683 -27.92 17.79 -16.45
CA ALA A 683 -28.12 18.00 -17.88
C ALA A 683 -29.57 17.75 -18.31
N TYR A 684 -30.18 16.65 -17.86
CA TYR A 684 -31.58 16.35 -18.16
C TYR A 684 -32.57 17.32 -17.50
N GLN A 685 -32.32 17.74 -16.26
CA GLN A 685 -33.14 18.76 -15.60
C GLN A 685 -33.09 20.08 -16.36
N LYS A 686 -31.94 20.44 -16.93
CA LYS A 686 -31.83 21.64 -17.76
C LYS A 686 -32.72 21.53 -19.00
N VAL A 687 -32.80 20.37 -19.63
CA VAL A 687 -33.78 20.12 -20.71
C VAL A 687 -35.21 20.31 -20.22
N GLN A 688 -35.58 19.80 -19.05
CA GLN A 688 -36.93 20.02 -18.47
C GLN A 688 -37.24 21.50 -18.20
N THR A 689 -36.24 22.33 -17.88
CA THR A 689 -36.47 23.78 -17.74
C THR A 689 -36.72 24.47 -19.09
N LEU A 690 -36.07 24.00 -20.16
CA LEU A 690 -36.20 24.57 -21.51
C LEU A 690 -37.44 24.03 -22.23
N GLN A 691 -37.77 22.76 -21.99
CA GLN A 691 -38.89 22.01 -22.54
C GLN A 691 -39.50 21.12 -21.45
N PRO A 692 -40.49 21.63 -20.68
CA PRO A 692 -41.11 20.91 -19.55
C PRO A 692 -41.72 19.55 -19.91
N ASP A 693 -42.20 19.40 -21.15
CA ASP A 693 -42.84 18.16 -21.63
C ASP A 693 -41.87 17.25 -22.40
N ASN A 694 -40.54 17.45 -22.26
CA ASN A 694 -39.56 16.63 -22.95
C ASN A 694 -39.42 15.24 -22.29
N LEU A 695 -40.08 14.26 -22.90
CA LEU A 695 -40.14 12.90 -22.41
C LEU A 695 -38.75 12.21 -22.36
N GLN A 696 -37.81 12.57 -23.23
CA GLN A 696 -36.47 11.95 -23.23
C GLN A 696 -35.67 12.35 -21.98
N ALA A 697 -35.79 13.59 -21.52
CA ALA A 697 -35.15 14.05 -20.30
C ALA A 697 -35.77 13.42 -19.04
N GLU A 698 -37.11 13.31 -18.99
CA GLU A 698 -37.82 12.64 -17.89
C GLU A 698 -37.38 11.16 -17.78
N LEU A 699 -37.32 10.46 -18.91
CA LEU A 699 -36.86 9.08 -18.98
C LEU A 699 -35.35 8.95 -18.63
N GLY A 700 -34.50 9.90 -19.06
CA GLY A 700 -33.08 9.93 -18.71
C GLY A 700 -32.85 10.01 -17.20
N ILE A 701 -33.58 10.87 -16.49
CA ILE A 701 -33.52 10.98 -15.03
C ILE A 701 -33.98 9.67 -14.37
N ALA A 702 -35.09 9.09 -14.83
CA ALA A 702 -35.59 7.83 -14.31
C ALA A 702 -34.57 6.69 -14.48
N ALA A 703 -33.87 6.62 -15.63
CA ALA A 703 -32.83 5.62 -15.86
C ALA A 703 -31.65 5.76 -14.89
N VAL A 704 -31.19 6.99 -14.62
CA VAL A 704 -30.12 7.24 -13.65
C VAL A 704 -30.56 6.86 -12.23
N LEU A 705 -31.77 7.24 -11.81
CA LEU A 705 -32.30 6.90 -10.48
C LEU A 705 -32.47 5.38 -10.30
N HIS A 706 -32.89 4.67 -11.35
CA HIS A 706 -32.97 3.21 -11.34
C HIS A 706 -31.59 2.57 -11.21
N ALA A 707 -30.60 3.04 -11.97
CA ALA A 707 -29.21 2.54 -11.87
C ALA A 707 -28.59 2.75 -10.46
N GLN A 708 -29.10 3.71 -9.69
CA GLN A 708 -28.72 3.96 -8.29
C GLN A 708 -29.59 3.22 -7.25
N ASN A 709 -30.55 2.39 -7.68
CA ASN A 709 -31.56 1.77 -6.81
C ASN A 709 -32.39 2.79 -5.97
N LYS A 710 -32.58 4.01 -6.49
CA LYS A 710 -33.35 5.09 -5.83
C LYS A 710 -34.76 5.27 -6.39
N LEU A 711 -35.12 4.52 -7.43
CA LEU A 711 -36.43 4.60 -8.07
C LEU A 711 -37.40 3.59 -7.42
N SER A 712 -38.58 4.06 -6.99
CA SER A 712 -39.59 3.20 -6.35
C SER A 712 -40.16 2.16 -7.35
N ILE A 713 -40.70 1.06 -6.84
CA ILE A 713 -41.32 0.01 -7.70
C ILE A 713 -42.51 0.57 -8.50
N GLU A 714 -43.26 1.50 -7.92
CA GLU A 714 -44.39 2.16 -8.58
C GLU A 714 -43.91 3.08 -9.72
N ASP A 715 -42.86 3.87 -9.47
CA ASP A 715 -42.23 4.71 -10.49
C ASP A 715 -41.57 3.88 -11.59
N GLN A 716 -40.94 2.75 -11.26
CA GLN A 716 -40.39 1.80 -12.24
C GLN A 716 -41.47 1.31 -13.20
N ALA A 717 -42.66 0.94 -12.67
CA ALA A 717 -43.78 0.52 -13.50
C ALA A 717 -44.30 1.64 -14.41
N ARG A 718 -44.44 2.86 -13.86
CA ARG A 718 -44.85 4.05 -14.61
C ARG A 718 -43.89 4.40 -15.75
N TYR A 719 -42.58 4.48 -15.45
CA TYR A 719 -41.57 4.85 -16.45
C TYR A 719 -41.32 3.73 -17.48
N ALA A 720 -41.52 2.46 -17.11
CA ALA A 720 -41.49 1.36 -18.07
C ALA A 720 -42.62 1.48 -19.11
N ALA A 721 -43.83 1.85 -18.68
CA ALA A 721 -44.95 2.09 -19.59
C ALA A 721 -44.70 3.30 -20.50
N LEU A 722 -44.20 4.42 -19.95
CA LEU A 722 -43.83 5.61 -20.74
C LEU A 722 -42.74 5.32 -21.78
N SER A 723 -41.70 4.57 -21.39
CA SER A 723 -40.62 4.16 -22.30
C SER A 723 -41.14 3.26 -23.43
N TYR A 724 -42.10 2.38 -23.13
CA TYR A 724 -42.73 1.52 -24.12
C TYR A 724 -43.57 2.30 -25.14
N GLU A 725 -44.39 3.24 -24.67
CA GLU A 725 -45.21 4.08 -25.56
C GLU A 725 -44.34 5.00 -26.44
N LEU A 726 -43.26 5.56 -25.90
CA LEU A 726 -42.30 6.33 -26.68
C LEU A 726 -41.66 5.45 -27.78
N GLY A 727 -41.27 4.22 -27.44
CA GLY A 727 -40.72 3.26 -28.41
C GLY A 727 -41.71 2.94 -29.53
N ASN A 728 -42.99 2.79 -29.22
CA ASN A 728 -44.05 2.58 -30.21
C ASN A 728 -44.21 3.78 -31.16
N ALA A 729 -44.24 5.00 -30.60
CA ALA A 729 -44.33 6.22 -31.39
C ALA A 729 -43.12 6.42 -32.31
N GLN A 730 -41.90 6.20 -31.80
CA GLN A 730 -40.66 6.28 -32.59
C GLN A 730 -40.61 5.24 -33.71
N ARG A 731 -41.06 4.00 -33.43
CA ARG A 731 -41.14 2.95 -34.43
C ARG A 731 -42.14 3.28 -35.53
N GLN A 732 -43.30 3.86 -35.19
CA GLN A 732 -44.28 4.34 -36.17
C GLN A 732 -43.75 5.52 -37.01
N ALA A 733 -42.93 6.39 -36.42
CA ALA A 733 -42.24 7.47 -37.11
C ALA A 733 -41.05 6.99 -37.99
N GLY A 734 -40.69 5.70 -37.92
CA GLY A 734 -39.59 5.12 -38.70
C GLY A 734 -38.20 5.27 -38.05
N ASP A 735 -38.10 5.88 -36.87
CA ASP A 735 -36.85 5.97 -36.10
C ASP A 735 -36.63 4.68 -35.30
N LEU A 736 -36.21 3.65 -36.03
CA LEU A 736 -35.97 2.32 -35.46
C LEU A 736 -34.84 2.32 -34.42
N LYS A 737 -33.86 3.22 -34.52
CA LYS A 737 -32.72 3.27 -33.60
C LYS A 737 -33.18 3.76 -32.23
N SER A 738 -33.91 4.86 -32.17
CA SER A 738 -34.43 5.39 -30.90
C SER A 738 -35.50 4.48 -30.31
N ALA A 739 -36.35 3.87 -31.15
CA ALA A 739 -37.37 2.92 -30.70
C ALA A 739 -36.78 1.71 -29.94
N ILE A 740 -35.69 1.13 -30.47
CA ILE A 740 -34.98 0.01 -29.84
C ILE A 740 -34.46 0.40 -28.46
N GLU A 741 -33.90 1.60 -28.31
CA GLU A 741 -33.35 2.07 -27.05
C GLU A 741 -34.46 2.30 -26.01
N SER A 742 -35.57 2.93 -26.40
CA SER A 742 -36.76 3.10 -25.56
C SER A 742 -37.34 1.76 -25.08
N TYR A 743 -37.38 0.73 -25.94
CA TYR A 743 -37.81 -0.61 -25.53
C TYR A 743 -36.82 -1.30 -24.58
N ARG A 744 -35.50 -1.12 -24.77
CA ARG A 744 -34.49 -1.65 -23.83
C ARG A 744 -34.61 -0.99 -22.46
N GLN A 745 -34.86 0.31 -22.43
CA GLN A 745 -35.09 1.04 -21.19
C GLN A 745 -36.33 0.52 -20.46
N ALA A 746 -37.45 0.30 -21.17
CA ALA A 746 -38.66 -0.30 -20.60
C ALA A 746 -38.39 -1.69 -19.98
N ILE A 747 -37.63 -2.55 -20.67
CA ILE A 747 -37.25 -3.89 -20.16
C ILE A 747 -36.29 -3.80 -18.96
N THR A 748 -35.41 -2.81 -18.95
CA THR A 748 -34.46 -2.59 -17.83
C THR A 748 -35.20 -2.23 -16.56
N LEU A 749 -36.24 -1.38 -16.66
CA LEU A 749 -37.09 -0.98 -15.54
C LEU A 749 -38.05 -2.09 -15.10
N ARG A 750 -38.59 -2.86 -16.05
CA ARG A 750 -39.52 -3.98 -15.80
C ARG A 750 -39.21 -5.16 -16.73
N PRO A 751 -38.38 -6.12 -16.28
CA PRO A 751 -37.96 -7.25 -17.12
C PRO A 751 -39.09 -8.21 -17.50
N ASP A 752 -40.19 -8.23 -16.76
CA ASP A 752 -41.33 -9.14 -16.91
C ASP A 752 -42.29 -8.76 -18.06
N LEU A 753 -42.11 -7.61 -18.70
CA LEU A 753 -42.97 -7.14 -19.79
C LEU A 753 -42.71 -7.90 -21.11
N VAL A 754 -43.43 -9.00 -21.31
CA VAL A 754 -43.32 -9.89 -22.48
C VAL A 754 -43.67 -9.15 -23.79
N GLU A 755 -44.64 -8.25 -23.77
CA GLU A 755 -45.09 -7.49 -24.95
C GLU A 755 -43.99 -6.55 -25.46
N VAL A 756 -43.29 -5.87 -24.55
CA VAL A 756 -42.15 -4.98 -24.89
C VAL A 756 -41.02 -5.78 -25.54
N ARG A 757 -40.72 -6.99 -25.04
CA ARG A 757 -39.71 -7.89 -25.64
C ARG A 757 -40.08 -8.30 -27.06
N ASN A 758 -41.36 -8.54 -27.33
CA ASN A 758 -41.83 -8.85 -28.67
C ASN A 758 -41.69 -7.65 -29.61
N HIS A 759 -42.02 -6.44 -29.16
CA HIS A 759 -41.85 -5.23 -29.96
C HIS A 759 -40.38 -4.85 -30.19
N LEU A 760 -39.51 -5.06 -29.20
CA LEU A 760 -38.07 -4.93 -29.36
C LEU A 760 -37.53 -5.92 -30.42
N ARG A 761 -37.95 -7.18 -30.36
CA ARG A 761 -37.56 -8.19 -31.36
C ARG A 761 -37.98 -7.78 -32.77
N LEU A 762 -39.21 -7.29 -32.93
CA LEU A 762 -39.71 -6.83 -34.22
C LEU A 762 -38.94 -5.59 -34.72
N ALA A 763 -38.67 -4.61 -33.85
CA ALA A 763 -37.88 -3.43 -34.20
C ALA A 763 -36.44 -3.79 -34.62
N LEU A 764 -35.81 -4.77 -33.94
CA LEU A 764 -34.50 -5.30 -34.32
C LEU A 764 -34.52 -6.04 -35.67
N GLN A 765 -35.60 -6.78 -35.97
CA GLN A 765 -35.80 -7.41 -37.29
C GLN A 765 -36.01 -6.38 -38.40
N ASP A 766 -36.83 -5.35 -38.15
CA ASP A 766 -37.07 -4.24 -39.07
C ASP A 766 -35.76 -3.48 -39.35
N GLN A 767 -34.94 -3.23 -38.32
CA GLN A 767 -33.63 -2.58 -38.46
C GLN A 767 -32.64 -3.43 -39.28
N GLY A 768 -32.65 -4.76 -39.08
CA GLY A 768 -31.87 -5.71 -39.88
C GLY A 768 -32.30 -5.75 -41.35
N ASN A 769 -33.61 -5.74 -41.63
CA ASN A 769 -34.16 -5.71 -42.99
C ASN A 769 -33.90 -4.39 -43.72
N VAL A 770 -33.89 -3.25 -43.01
CA VAL A 770 -33.51 -1.94 -43.58
C VAL A 770 -32.01 -1.93 -43.94
N LYS A 771 -31.12 -2.49 -43.11
CA LYS A 771 -29.70 -2.63 -43.46
C LYS A 771 -29.49 -3.50 -44.71
N ILE A 772 -30.25 -4.60 -44.86
CA ILE A 772 -30.19 -5.49 -46.03
C ILE A 772 -30.74 -4.80 -47.30
N LYS A 773 -31.81 -3.99 -47.21
CA LYS A 773 -32.32 -3.19 -48.33
C LYS A 773 -31.37 -2.06 -48.76
N VAL A 774 -30.69 -1.41 -47.82
CA VAL A 774 -29.70 -0.37 -48.12
C VAL A 774 -28.43 -0.96 -48.77
N SER A 775 -28.04 -2.20 -48.44
CA SER A 775 -26.96 -2.90 -49.15
C SER A 775 -27.35 -3.39 -50.55
N CYS A 776 -28.61 -3.76 -50.79
CA CYS A 776 -29.10 -4.14 -52.13
C CYS A 776 -29.42 -2.94 -53.05
N ALA A 777 -29.55 -1.73 -52.52
CA ALA A 777 -29.79 -0.50 -53.29
C ALA A 777 -28.48 0.28 -53.62
N LYS A 778 -27.32 -0.21 -53.16
CA LYS A 778 -25.98 0.32 -53.46
C LYS A 778 -25.13 -0.62 -54.35
N GLN A 779 -25.75 -1.63 -54.97
CA GLN A 779 -25.24 -2.33 -56.16
C GLN A 779 -26.03 -1.84 -57.37
#